data_AF-B9RD12-F1
#
_entry.id   AF-B9RD12-F1
#
_cell.length_a   1.000
_cell.length_b   1.000
_cell.length_c   1.000
_cell.angle_alpha   90.00
_cell.angle_beta   90.00
_cell.angle_gamma   90.00
#
_symmetry.space_group_name_H-M   'P 1'
#
loop_
_entity.id
_entity.type
_entity.pdbx_description
1 polymer ?
#
loop_
_entity_poly.entity_id
_entity_poly.type
_entity_poly.pdbx_seq_one_letter_code
_entity_poly.pdbx_strand_id
1 'polypeptide(L)'
;MSRRVRRKVARKGKEKVALSSFPEIEDEVSCSDSNEAVDWTGLPDDTVIQLFSCLNYRDRASLSSTCRTWRALGISPCLWTSLDLRSHKCDAATATSLAPRCIQLQKLRFRGAESADAIIHLQAKNLREISGDYCRKITDASLSVIVARHELLESLQLGPDFCERISSDAIKAIAFCCPKLKKLRVSGIRDVSADAINALAKHCPNLIDIGFLDCLNVDEVALGNVVSVRFLSVAGTSNMKWGVISHLWHKLPKLIGLDVSRTDIGPTAVSRLLSSSHSLKVLCALNCSVLEEDATFSANRYKGKLLIALFTDIFKGLSSLFADTTNTKKGKNVFLDWRSSKTQDKNLDDIMTWLEWILSHTLLPTAESNPQGLDDFWLKQGAAILLSLMQSSQEDVQERAATGLATFVVIDDENASIDCGRAEAVMRDGGIRLLLDLAKSWREGLQSEAAKAIANLSVNANVAKAVAEEGGINILAGLARSMNRLVAEEAAGGLWNLSVGEEHKGAIAEAGGIKALVDLIFKWSSGGDGVLERAAGALANLAADDKCSMEVALAGGVHALVMLARNCKFEGVQEQAARALANLAAHGDSNTNNAAVGQEAGALEALVQLTRSPHEGVRQEAAGALWNLSFDDRNREAIAAAGGVEALVALAQSCSNASPGLQERAAGALWGLSVSEANSIAIGREGGVAPLIALARSEAEDVHETAAGALWNLAFNPGNALRIVEEGGVPALVHLCSSSVSKMARFMAALALAYMFDGRMDEFALIGTSTESTSKSVSLDGARRMALKHIEAFVLTFSDQQTFAVAAASSAPAALAQVTERARIQEAGHLRCSGAEIGRFVTMLRNSSSILKACAAFALLQFTIPGGRHAMHHASLMQNAGAARVVRAAAAAATAPLEAKIFARIVLRNLEHHQIEPSI
;
A
#
# COMPACT_ATOMS: atom_id res chain seq x y z
N MET A 1 36.78 0.10 -16.91
CA MET A 1 36.50 0.93 -18.12
C MET A 1 37.09 0.25 -19.36
N SER A 2 36.31 0.02 -20.41
CA SER A 2 36.72 -0.69 -21.63
C SER A 2 37.31 0.26 -22.70
N ARG A 3 38.14 -0.30 -23.58
CA ARG A 3 39.06 0.35 -24.55
C ARG A 3 38.45 1.28 -25.61
N ARG A 4 37.15 1.60 -25.59
CA ARG A 4 36.47 2.34 -26.67
C ARG A 4 36.58 3.89 -26.59
N VAL A 5 37.04 4.45 -25.47
CA VAL A 5 37.07 5.93 -25.27
C VAL A 5 38.38 6.61 -25.72
N ARG A 6 39.46 5.85 -25.99
CA ARG A 6 40.78 6.44 -26.29
C ARG A 6 40.96 7.07 -27.68
N ARG A 7 39.97 7.06 -28.58
CA ARG A 7 40.18 7.45 -29.99
C ARG A 7 39.64 8.81 -30.45
N LYS A 8 39.05 9.64 -29.58
CA LYS A 8 38.48 10.94 -30.01
C LYS A 8 39.18 12.21 -29.50
N VAL A 9 40.22 12.13 -28.67
CA VAL A 9 40.84 13.32 -28.03
C VAL A 9 42.25 13.65 -28.54
N ALA A 10 42.51 13.44 -29.84
CA ALA A 10 43.84 13.72 -30.43
C ALA A 10 43.88 14.94 -31.37
N ARG A 11 42.78 15.69 -31.54
CA ARG A 11 42.78 16.90 -32.40
C ARG A 11 41.92 18.01 -31.81
N LYS A 12 42.55 18.84 -30.99
CA LYS A 12 42.48 20.31 -31.01
C LYS A 12 43.04 20.82 -29.68
N GLY A 13 44.36 20.97 -29.64
CA GLY A 13 45.03 21.80 -28.67
C GLY A 13 45.40 23.14 -29.30
N LYS A 14 45.46 24.16 -28.44
CA LYS A 14 45.97 25.53 -28.62
C LYS A 14 44.93 26.57 -29.07
N GLU A 15 44.50 27.45 -28.16
CA GLU A 15 45.04 28.81 -28.00
C GLU A 15 44.52 29.50 -26.71
N LYS A 16 45.17 30.61 -26.32
CA LYS A 16 45.25 31.24 -24.99
C LYS A 16 44.33 32.47 -24.81
N VAL A 17 43.76 32.59 -23.60
CA VAL A 17 43.67 33.76 -22.67
C VAL A 17 43.24 35.15 -23.16
N ALA A 18 42.15 35.70 -22.57
CA ALA A 18 42.05 37.03 -21.94
C ALA A 18 40.73 37.21 -21.14
N LEU A 19 40.79 37.84 -19.97
CA LEU A 19 39.68 38.20 -19.04
C LEU A 19 39.15 39.61 -19.32
N SER A 20 37.83 39.84 -19.23
CA SER A 20 37.18 40.78 -18.28
C SER A 20 35.71 41.12 -18.65
N SER A 21 34.95 41.51 -17.61
CA SER A 21 33.64 42.19 -17.54
C SER A 21 32.34 41.38 -17.72
N PHE A 22 31.60 41.30 -16.61
CA PHE A 22 30.17 40.95 -16.49
C PHE A 22 29.29 41.91 -17.32
N PRO A 23 28.14 41.41 -17.79
CA PRO A 23 26.88 42.00 -17.35
C PRO A 23 25.82 40.95 -16.96
N GLU A 24 24.95 41.38 -16.05
CA GLU A 24 23.67 40.79 -15.66
C GLU A 24 22.80 40.47 -16.88
N ILE A 25 22.07 39.36 -16.86
CA ILE A 25 21.01 39.07 -17.84
C ILE A 25 19.76 38.59 -17.10
N GLU A 26 18.69 39.33 -17.39
CA GLU A 26 17.29 39.15 -17.04
C GLU A 26 16.70 37.85 -17.61
N ASP A 27 15.56 37.49 -17.02
CA ASP A 27 14.69 36.39 -17.42
C ASP A 27 14.27 36.43 -18.91
N GLU A 28 13.87 35.24 -19.36
CA GLU A 28 13.31 34.85 -20.68
C GLU A 28 14.33 34.41 -21.74
N VAL A 29 14.17 33.16 -22.21
CA VAL A 29 13.87 32.85 -23.63
C VAL A 29 13.65 31.34 -23.83
N SER A 30 12.68 31.10 -24.70
CA SER A 30 12.19 29.88 -25.31
C SER A 30 13.20 28.79 -25.64
N CYS A 31 12.76 27.56 -25.36
CA CYS A 31 13.40 26.32 -25.80
C CYS A 31 13.28 26.20 -27.35
N SER A 32 14.41 26.12 -28.04
CA SER A 32 14.48 25.69 -29.43
C SER A 32 15.33 24.43 -29.52
N ASP A 33 14.80 23.43 -30.21
CA ASP A 33 15.39 22.12 -30.45
C ASP A 33 16.77 22.24 -31.12
N SER A 34 17.83 21.97 -30.36
CA SER A 34 19.09 21.48 -30.92
C SER A 34 19.73 20.52 -29.92
N ASN A 35 19.92 19.28 -30.36
CA ASN A 35 20.53 18.19 -29.60
C ASN A 35 22.06 18.37 -29.56
N GLU A 36 22.54 19.54 -29.13
CA GLU A 36 23.94 19.75 -28.79
C GLU A 36 24.20 19.04 -27.46
N ALA A 37 25.10 18.06 -27.46
CA ALA A 37 25.53 17.39 -26.24
C ALA A 37 26.15 18.44 -25.30
N VAL A 38 25.42 18.81 -24.25
CA VAL A 38 25.88 19.75 -23.22
C VAL A 38 27.20 19.24 -22.64
N ASP A 39 28.28 20.00 -22.84
CA ASP A 39 29.57 19.70 -22.23
C ASP A 39 29.56 20.15 -20.76
N TRP A 40 29.11 19.26 -19.89
CA TRP A 40 29.08 19.46 -18.44
C TRP A 40 30.47 19.71 -17.82
N THR A 41 31.57 19.46 -18.55
CA THR A 41 32.92 19.76 -18.08
C THR A 41 33.37 21.19 -18.39
N GLY A 42 32.61 21.93 -19.19
CA GLY A 42 32.81 23.35 -19.48
C GLY A 42 32.07 24.30 -18.53
N LEU A 43 31.27 23.77 -17.59
CA LEU A 43 30.62 24.59 -16.56
C LEU A 43 31.66 25.21 -15.62
N PRO A 44 31.43 26.45 -15.14
CA PRO A 44 32.28 27.05 -14.12
C PRO A 44 32.38 26.18 -12.87
N ASP A 45 33.57 26.13 -12.26
CA ASP A 45 33.84 25.32 -11.07
C ASP A 45 32.83 25.58 -9.94
N ASP A 46 32.46 26.85 -9.73
CA ASP A 46 31.46 27.25 -8.72
C ASP A 46 30.07 26.66 -9.00
N THR A 47 29.65 26.63 -10.27
CA THR A 47 28.39 26.01 -10.70
C THR A 47 28.40 24.51 -10.46
N VAL A 48 29.51 23.83 -10.78
CA VAL A 48 29.66 22.39 -10.54
C VAL A 48 29.64 22.09 -9.04
N ILE A 49 30.31 22.91 -8.23
CA ILE A 49 30.27 22.79 -6.77
C ILE A 49 28.84 22.99 -6.25
N GLN A 50 28.11 23.98 -6.77
CA GLN A 50 26.72 24.20 -6.39
C GLN A 50 25.83 23.01 -6.76
N LEU A 51 25.98 22.44 -7.95
CA LEU A 51 25.29 21.21 -8.36
C LEU A 51 25.65 20.03 -7.45
N PHE A 52 26.93 19.86 -7.12
CA PHE A 52 27.39 18.80 -6.21
C PHE A 52 26.85 18.98 -4.79
N SER A 53 26.62 20.22 -4.36
CA SER A 53 26.03 20.51 -3.05
C SER A 53 24.60 20.00 -2.91
N CYS A 54 23.85 19.91 -4.02
CA CYS A 54 22.50 19.37 -4.07
C CYS A 54 22.43 17.84 -4.03
N LEU A 55 23.57 17.14 -4.13
CA LEU A 55 23.63 15.68 -4.13
C LEU A 55 23.90 15.13 -2.73
N ASN A 56 23.38 13.93 -2.45
CA ASN A 56 23.77 13.17 -1.28
C ASN A 56 25.28 12.85 -1.33
N TYR A 57 25.85 12.49 -0.17
CA TYR A 57 27.29 12.28 -0.05
C TYR A 57 27.82 11.16 -0.97
N ARG A 58 27.00 10.14 -1.26
CA ARG A 58 27.41 8.99 -2.08
C ARG A 58 27.44 9.34 -3.56
N ASP A 59 26.42 10.03 -4.06
CA ASP A 59 26.36 10.49 -5.44
C ASP A 59 27.41 11.55 -5.70
N ARG A 60 27.61 12.48 -4.75
CA ARG A 60 28.71 13.43 -4.80
C ARG A 60 30.07 12.73 -4.85
N ALA A 61 30.29 11.72 -3.99
CA ALA A 61 31.52 10.93 -4.03
C ALA A 61 31.66 10.15 -5.35
N SER A 62 30.57 9.62 -5.88
CA SER A 62 30.55 8.84 -7.12
C SER A 62 30.82 9.73 -8.33
N LEU A 63 30.22 10.91 -8.43
CA LEU A 63 30.51 11.90 -9.48
C LEU A 63 31.96 12.39 -9.39
N SER A 64 32.52 12.57 -8.19
CA SER A 64 33.94 12.89 -8.03
C SER A 64 34.88 11.80 -8.59
N SER A 65 34.37 10.59 -8.87
CA SER A 65 35.16 9.50 -9.41
C SER A 65 35.23 9.46 -10.95
N THR A 66 34.39 10.22 -11.66
CA THR A 66 34.16 10.08 -13.10
C THR A 66 35.28 10.69 -13.97
N CYS A 67 35.71 11.92 -13.67
CA CYS A 67 36.73 12.64 -14.42
C CYS A 67 37.71 13.39 -13.50
N ARG A 68 38.83 13.88 -14.04
CA ARG A 68 39.87 14.55 -13.22
C ARG A 68 39.38 15.89 -12.66
N THR A 69 38.64 16.68 -13.44
CA THR A 69 38.09 17.97 -13.01
C THR A 69 37.11 17.79 -11.85
N TRP A 70 36.10 16.93 -12.03
CA TRP A 70 35.12 16.64 -10.98
C TRP A 70 35.72 15.95 -9.77
N ARG A 71 36.82 15.20 -9.93
CA ARG A 71 37.59 14.69 -8.80
C ARG A 71 38.20 15.81 -7.98
N ALA A 72 38.80 16.81 -8.63
CA ALA A 72 39.36 17.97 -7.93
C ALA A 72 38.26 18.77 -7.22
N LEU A 73 37.15 19.06 -7.91
CA LEU A 73 36.02 19.82 -7.36
C LEU A 73 35.27 19.05 -6.27
N GLY A 74 35.07 17.75 -6.44
CA GLY A 74 34.36 16.89 -5.50
C GLY A 74 35.11 16.63 -4.19
N ILE A 75 36.40 16.99 -4.10
CA ILE A 75 37.18 16.99 -2.85
C ILE A 75 37.08 18.35 -2.14
N SER A 76 36.48 19.36 -2.78
CA SER A 76 36.40 20.72 -2.24
C SER A 76 35.83 20.73 -0.81
N PRO A 77 36.51 21.35 0.17
CA PRO A 77 36.09 21.32 1.58
C PRO A 77 34.68 21.86 1.83
N CYS A 78 34.22 22.82 1.02
CA CYS A 78 32.90 23.44 1.19
C CYS A 78 31.76 22.43 1.02
N LEU A 79 31.97 21.38 0.23
CA LEU A 79 30.99 20.31 0.03
C LEU A 79 30.86 19.42 1.27
N TRP A 80 31.93 19.26 2.05
CA TRP A 80 32.04 18.25 3.11
C TRP A 80 32.09 18.85 4.51
N THR A 81 31.58 20.07 4.69
CA THR A 81 31.47 20.74 5.99
C THR A 81 30.40 20.08 6.88
N SER A 82 29.40 19.46 6.27
CA SER A 82 28.36 18.66 6.92
C SER A 82 28.27 17.28 6.24
N LEU A 83 28.10 16.23 7.02
CA LEU A 83 27.95 14.86 6.54
C LEU A 83 26.82 14.16 7.30
N ASP A 84 25.81 13.71 6.56
CA ASP A 84 24.71 12.89 7.08
C ASP A 84 24.89 11.44 6.61
N LEU A 85 25.12 10.54 7.56
CA LEU A 85 25.32 9.11 7.34
C LEU A 85 24.07 8.28 7.70
N ARG A 86 22.91 8.90 7.95
CA ARG A 86 21.72 8.16 8.43
C ARG A 86 21.02 7.34 7.33
N SER A 87 21.08 7.78 6.07
CA SER A 87 20.35 7.14 4.95
C SER A 87 20.97 5.82 4.46
N HIS A 88 22.26 5.61 4.72
CA HIS A 88 23.01 4.47 4.20
C HIS A 88 23.92 3.91 5.26
N LYS A 89 24.09 2.58 5.25
CA LYS A 89 25.03 1.90 6.15
C LYS A 89 26.45 2.42 5.91
N CYS A 90 27.05 3.03 6.94
CA CYS A 90 28.44 3.46 6.91
C CYS A 90 29.29 2.46 7.69
N ASP A 91 30.10 1.68 6.98
CA ASP A 91 31.09 0.79 7.57
C ASP A 91 32.49 1.42 7.58
N ALA A 92 33.45 0.75 8.22
CA ALA A 92 34.83 1.24 8.30
C ALA A 92 35.47 1.46 6.91
N ALA A 93 35.12 0.62 5.92
CA ALA A 93 35.63 0.75 4.55
C ALA A 93 35.11 2.02 3.87
N THR A 94 33.81 2.30 4.02
CA THR A 94 33.15 3.51 3.50
C THR A 94 33.70 4.76 4.19
N ALA A 95 33.81 4.75 5.52
CA ALA A 95 34.40 5.85 6.28
C ALA A 95 35.85 6.13 5.84
N THR A 96 36.67 5.09 5.65
CA THR A 96 38.04 5.25 5.16
C THR A 96 38.10 5.86 3.75
N SER A 97 37.18 5.47 2.87
CA SER A 97 37.06 6.04 1.51
C SER A 97 36.67 7.53 1.53
N LEU A 98 35.88 7.95 2.52
CA LEU A 98 35.45 9.34 2.70
C LEU A 98 36.46 10.21 3.43
N ALA A 99 37.34 9.63 4.25
CA ALA A 99 38.28 10.35 5.10
C ALA A 99 39.05 11.51 4.42
N PRO A 100 39.57 11.38 3.18
CA PRO A 100 40.28 12.49 2.52
C PRO A 100 39.42 13.73 2.26
N ARG A 101 38.09 13.57 2.21
CA ARG A 101 37.12 14.64 1.96
C ARG A 101 36.62 15.28 3.25
N CYS A 102 36.73 14.58 4.39
CA CYS A 102 36.16 14.98 5.67
C CYS A 102 37.12 15.77 6.58
N ILE A 103 38.24 16.27 6.04
CA ILE A 103 39.26 16.97 6.83
C ILE A 103 38.70 18.23 7.51
N GLN A 104 37.81 18.96 6.81
CA GLN A 104 37.14 20.17 7.30
C GLN A 104 35.71 19.91 7.78
N LEU A 105 35.37 18.66 8.08
CA LEU A 105 34.04 18.29 8.55
C LEU A 105 33.77 18.95 9.90
N GLN A 106 32.63 19.65 10.00
CA GLN A 106 32.20 20.36 11.21
C GLN A 106 30.95 19.75 11.82
N LYS A 107 30.04 19.22 10.99
CA LYS A 107 28.78 18.61 11.43
C LYS A 107 28.69 17.18 10.95
N LEU A 108 28.37 16.26 11.86
CA LEU A 108 28.24 14.85 11.56
C LEU A 108 26.95 14.31 12.15
N ARG A 109 26.13 13.68 11.30
CA ARG A 109 25.00 12.85 11.73
C ARG A 109 25.25 11.40 11.37
N PHE A 110 24.87 10.49 12.26
CA PHE A 110 24.99 9.06 12.01
C PHE A 110 23.85 8.28 12.65
N ARG A 111 23.67 7.03 12.21
CA ARG A 111 22.67 6.11 12.75
C ARG A 111 23.33 4.81 13.18
N GLY A 112 23.04 4.36 14.39
CA GLY A 112 23.49 3.07 14.91
C GLY A 112 24.94 3.05 15.40
N ALA A 113 25.26 2.02 16.19
CA ALA A 113 26.59 1.84 16.78
C ALA A 113 27.67 1.49 15.74
N GLU A 114 27.34 0.73 14.69
CA GLU A 114 28.31 0.40 13.63
C GLU A 114 28.85 1.67 12.96
N SER A 115 27.98 2.64 12.67
CA SER A 115 28.39 3.94 12.14
C SER A 115 29.18 4.73 13.17
N ALA A 116 28.82 4.66 14.46
CA ALA A 116 29.55 5.33 15.54
C ALA A 116 31.00 4.82 15.68
N ASP A 117 31.22 3.52 15.49
CA ASP A 117 32.56 2.95 15.48
C ASP A 117 33.30 3.32 14.17
N ALA A 118 32.58 3.37 13.05
CA ALA A 118 33.15 3.72 11.75
C ALA A 118 33.62 5.19 11.66
N ILE A 119 32.96 6.15 12.33
CA ILE A 119 33.28 7.58 12.20
C ILE A 119 34.69 7.94 12.69
N ILE A 120 35.29 7.09 13.54
CA ILE A 120 36.69 7.24 13.98
C ILE A 120 37.63 7.19 12.76
N HIS A 121 37.26 6.44 11.71
CA HIS A 121 38.02 6.31 10.46
C HIS A 121 37.86 7.50 9.50
N LEU A 122 36.95 8.45 9.75
CA LEU A 122 36.82 9.67 8.93
C LEU A 122 38.00 10.63 9.11
N GLN A 123 38.77 10.48 10.18
CA GLN A 123 39.92 11.33 10.51
C GLN A 123 39.58 12.83 10.60
N ALA A 124 38.31 13.17 10.83
CA ALA A 124 37.88 14.53 11.08
C ALA A 124 38.49 15.05 12.40
N LYS A 125 38.96 16.29 12.41
CA LYS A 125 39.54 16.92 13.62
C LYS A 125 38.80 18.19 14.06
N ASN A 126 37.94 18.72 13.19
CA ASN A 126 37.27 20.01 13.37
C ASN A 126 35.78 19.86 13.65
N LEU A 127 35.32 18.69 14.11
CA LEU A 127 33.92 18.47 14.45
C LEU A 127 33.48 19.41 15.59
N ARG A 128 32.38 20.12 15.33
CA ARG A 128 31.69 21.00 16.29
C ARG A 128 30.36 20.42 16.72
N GLU A 129 29.69 19.66 15.85
CA GLU A 129 28.39 19.07 16.13
C GLU A 129 28.39 17.59 15.75
N ILE A 130 28.02 16.74 16.70
CA ILE A 130 27.81 15.30 16.51
C ILE A 130 26.40 14.96 16.97
N SER A 131 25.62 14.35 16.07
CA SER A 131 24.28 13.82 16.38
C SER A 131 24.18 12.34 15.97
N GLY A 132 23.65 11.51 16.86
CA GLY A 132 23.50 10.07 16.62
C GLY A 132 22.14 9.55 17.05
N ASP A 133 21.45 8.87 16.11
CA ASP A 133 20.17 8.21 16.36
C ASP A 133 20.35 6.67 16.42
N TYR A 134 19.43 5.93 17.03
CA TYR A 134 19.51 4.46 17.16
C TYR A 134 20.78 3.94 17.84
N CYS A 135 21.24 4.69 18.85
CA CYS A 135 22.54 4.50 19.52
C CYS A 135 22.53 3.45 20.64
N ARG A 136 21.51 2.58 20.76
CA ARG A 136 21.34 1.62 21.89
C ARG A 136 22.56 0.74 22.17
N LYS A 137 23.34 0.44 21.13
CA LYS A 137 24.53 -0.43 21.22
C LYS A 137 25.84 0.31 21.49
N ILE A 138 25.84 1.66 21.47
CA ILE A 138 27.04 2.47 21.75
C ILE A 138 27.46 2.27 23.21
N THR A 139 28.77 2.11 23.43
CA THR A 139 29.34 1.91 24.76
C THR A 139 30.15 3.12 25.20
N ASP A 140 30.46 3.17 26.50
CA ASP A 140 31.38 4.16 27.07
C ASP A 140 32.73 4.21 26.35
N ALA A 141 33.26 3.05 25.95
CA ALA A 141 34.53 2.97 25.23
C ALA A 141 34.43 3.63 23.85
N SER A 142 33.40 3.30 23.06
CA SER A 142 33.16 3.92 21.75
C SER A 142 33.02 5.43 21.89
N LEU A 143 32.20 5.90 22.83
CA LEU A 143 31.96 7.33 23.02
C LEU A 143 33.20 8.07 23.51
N SER A 144 33.97 7.48 24.44
CA SER A 144 35.22 8.05 24.94
C SER A 144 36.25 8.24 23.82
N VAL A 145 36.36 7.28 22.90
CA VAL A 145 37.26 7.39 21.73
C VAL A 145 36.80 8.49 20.78
N ILE A 146 35.49 8.64 20.57
CA ILE A 146 34.92 9.70 19.74
C ILE A 146 35.24 11.06 20.37
N VAL A 147 34.95 11.30 21.64
CA VAL A 147 35.14 12.63 22.24
C VAL A 147 36.60 13.00 22.48
N ALA A 148 37.47 12.03 22.78
CA ALA A 148 38.89 12.27 22.97
C ALA A 148 39.61 12.86 21.73
N ARG A 149 39.00 12.75 20.54
CA ARG A 149 39.55 13.29 19.28
C ARG A 149 39.02 14.67 18.91
N HIS A 150 38.01 15.17 19.60
CA HIS A 150 37.23 16.35 19.18
C HIS A 150 37.10 17.38 20.31
N GLU A 151 38.21 18.02 20.67
CA GLU A 151 38.26 19.07 21.70
C GLU A 151 37.45 20.34 21.35
N LEU A 152 37.16 20.54 20.06
CA LEU A 152 36.39 21.66 19.53
C LEU A 152 34.87 21.42 19.54
N LEU A 153 34.41 20.28 20.06
CA LEU A 153 33.01 19.91 20.06
C LEU A 153 32.18 20.91 20.87
N GLU A 154 31.14 21.48 20.24
CA GLU A 154 30.21 22.45 20.83
C GLU A 154 28.85 21.82 21.12
N SER A 155 28.44 20.78 20.37
CA SER A 155 27.18 20.09 20.53
C SER A 155 27.34 18.59 20.39
N LEU A 156 26.83 17.83 21.37
CA LEU A 156 26.72 16.38 21.32
C LEU A 156 25.28 15.95 21.63
N GLN A 157 24.67 15.24 20.69
CA GLN A 157 23.33 14.69 20.83
C GLN A 157 23.31 13.19 20.52
N LEU A 158 22.81 12.38 21.46
CA LEU A 158 22.64 10.93 21.29
C LEU A 158 21.24 10.53 21.75
N GLY A 159 20.40 10.08 20.83
CA GLY A 159 18.97 9.80 21.08
C GLY A 159 18.15 9.95 19.81
N PRO A 160 16.86 9.56 19.80
CA PRO A 160 15.99 9.43 20.96
C PRO A 160 16.03 8.05 21.63
N ASP A 161 16.59 7.04 20.97
CA ASP A 161 16.68 5.68 21.50
C ASP A 161 17.45 5.58 22.82
N PHE A 162 17.06 4.58 23.62
CA PHE A 162 17.64 4.32 24.94
C PHE A 162 19.11 3.89 24.84
N CYS A 163 20.02 4.78 25.24
CA CYS A 163 21.46 4.51 25.25
C CYS A 163 21.90 3.81 26.55
N GLU A 164 21.32 2.65 26.85
CA GLU A 164 21.47 1.95 28.14
C GLU A 164 22.92 1.52 28.49
N ARG A 165 23.79 1.46 27.48
CA ARG A 165 25.20 1.09 27.60
C ARG A 165 26.14 2.28 27.78
N ILE A 166 25.59 3.49 27.80
CA ILE A 166 26.29 4.71 28.17
C ILE A 166 26.06 4.96 29.66
N SER A 167 27.14 5.18 30.40
CA SER A 167 27.12 5.43 31.84
C SER A 167 27.64 6.83 32.19
N SER A 168 27.58 7.15 33.49
CA SER A 168 28.22 8.34 34.06
C SER A 168 29.72 8.47 33.75
N ASP A 169 30.43 7.36 33.48
CA ASP A 169 31.85 7.41 33.13
C ASP A 169 32.08 8.03 31.75
N ALA A 170 31.23 7.73 30.77
CA ALA A 170 31.29 8.40 29.48
C ALA A 170 30.94 9.90 29.59
N ILE A 171 29.97 10.27 30.43
CA ILE A 171 29.64 11.68 30.68
C ILE A 171 30.85 12.43 31.27
N LYS A 172 31.59 11.79 32.20
CA LYS A 172 32.85 12.35 32.70
C LYS A 172 33.89 12.49 31.59
N ALA A 173 34.04 11.50 30.71
CA ALA A 173 34.94 11.57 29.57
C ALA A 173 34.58 12.75 28.63
N ILE A 174 33.29 12.96 28.34
CA ILE A 174 32.80 14.11 27.58
C ILE A 174 33.22 15.42 28.26
N ALA A 175 32.99 15.53 29.58
CA ALA A 175 33.33 16.72 30.34
C ALA A 175 34.83 17.06 30.27
N PHE A 176 35.70 16.06 30.40
CA PHE A 176 37.15 16.27 30.36
C PHE A 176 37.69 16.55 28.95
N CYS A 177 37.12 15.92 27.92
CA CYS A 177 37.64 16.02 26.55
C CYS A 177 37.06 17.20 25.75
N CYS A 178 35.89 17.73 26.11
CA CYS A 178 35.17 18.74 25.31
C CYS A 178 34.93 20.04 26.11
N PRO A 179 35.96 20.88 26.36
CA PRO A 179 35.81 22.11 27.16
C PRO A 179 34.99 23.21 26.48
N LYS A 180 34.79 23.11 25.15
CA LYS A 180 33.98 24.06 24.36
C LYS A 180 32.50 23.66 24.26
N LEU A 181 32.10 22.59 24.94
CA LEU A 181 30.73 22.08 24.88
C LEU A 181 29.73 23.12 25.37
N LYS A 182 28.72 23.38 24.54
CA LYS A 182 27.59 24.28 24.80
C LYS A 182 26.29 23.52 24.97
N LYS A 183 26.14 22.39 24.28
CA LYS A 183 24.94 21.56 24.28
C LYS A 183 25.29 20.09 24.48
N LEU A 184 24.68 19.46 25.47
CA LEU A 184 24.77 18.02 25.72
C LEU A 184 23.37 17.44 25.88
N ARG A 185 22.98 16.54 24.99
CA ARG A 185 21.67 15.89 25.03
C ARG A 185 21.84 14.39 24.84
N VAL A 186 21.44 13.60 25.83
CA VAL A 186 21.59 12.15 25.81
C VAL A 186 20.30 11.49 26.32
N SER A 187 19.88 10.41 25.68
CA SER A 187 18.64 9.71 25.98
C SER A 187 18.85 8.30 26.55
N GLY A 188 18.01 7.90 27.51
CA GLY A 188 17.93 6.55 28.06
C GLY A 188 19.16 6.06 28.79
N ILE A 189 19.83 6.95 29.52
CA ILE A 189 20.89 6.57 30.46
C ILE A 189 20.26 6.07 31.76
N ARG A 190 20.75 4.95 32.28
CA ARG A 190 20.23 4.39 33.54
C ARG A 190 20.50 5.31 34.74
N ASP A 191 21.77 5.67 34.96
CA ASP A 191 22.16 6.49 36.11
C ASP A 191 23.11 7.62 35.69
N VAL A 192 22.68 8.87 35.93
CA VAL A 192 23.48 10.08 35.79
C VAL A 192 23.85 10.59 37.18
N SER A 193 25.05 10.24 37.63
CA SER A 193 25.57 10.52 38.97
C SER A 193 25.97 11.99 39.19
N ALA A 194 26.00 12.39 40.46
CA ALA A 194 26.48 13.71 40.87
C ALA A 194 27.89 14.02 40.36
N ASP A 195 28.81 13.04 40.41
CA ASP A 195 30.20 13.22 39.99
C ASP A 195 30.31 13.57 38.51
N ALA A 196 29.50 12.94 37.66
CA ALA A 196 29.46 13.23 36.23
C ALA A 196 28.92 14.64 35.94
N ILE A 197 27.84 15.04 36.61
CA ILE A 197 27.24 16.37 36.45
C ILE A 197 28.17 17.46 36.99
N ASN A 198 28.82 17.23 38.13
CA ASN A 198 29.79 18.18 38.70
C ASN A 198 31.05 18.29 37.82
N ALA A 199 31.46 17.19 37.15
CA ALA A 199 32.53 17.26 36.15
C ALA A 199 32.13 18.15 34.96
N LEU A 200 30.91 18.04 34.44
CA LEU A 200 30.39 18.95 33.41
C LEU A 200 30.40 20.41 33.88
N ALA A 201 29.89 20.67 35.09
CA ALA A 201 29.86 22.01 35.68
C ALA A 201 31.27 22.64 35.78
N LYS A 202 32.27 21.83 36.09
CA LYS A 202 33.66 22.27 36.30
C LYS A 202 34.43 22.44 34.99
N HIS A 203 34.27 21.53 34.03
CA HIS A 203 35.11 21.44 32.84
C HIS A 203 34.45 22.01 31.57
N CYS A 204 33.12 22.20 31.55
CA CYS A 204 32.37 22.79 30.44
C CYS A 204 31.68 24.11 30.86
N PRO A 205 32.42 25.22 31.06
CA PRO A 205 31.86 26.47 31.61
C PRO A 205 30.85 27.16 30.67
N ASN A 206 30.84 26.80 29.39
CA ASN A 206 29.93 27.34 28.38
C ASN A 206 28.70 26.46 28.14
N LEU A 207 28.47 25.44 28.96
CA LEU A 207 27.35 24.52 28.83
C LEU A 207 26.03 25.24 29.14
N ILE A 208 25.24 25.51 28.12
CA ILE A 208 23.98 26.28 28.19
C ILE A 208 22.74 25.41 28.04
N ASP A 209 22.86 24.23 27.41
CA ASP A 209 21.73 23.35 27.09
C ASP A 209 22.07 21.92 27.51
N ILE A 210 21.28 21.40 28.45
CA ILE A 210 21.44 20.04 28.99
C ILE A 210 20.12 19.30 28.82
N GLY A 211 20.18 18.14 28.16
CA GLY A 211 19.07 17.19 28.06
C GLY A 211 19.49 15.82 28.57
N PHE A 212 18.88 15.39 29.67
CA PHE A 212 18.94 13.99 30.12
C PHE A 212 17.54 13.41 29.91
N LEU A 213 17.30 12.89 28.71
CA LEU A 213 15.98 12.44 28.26
C LEU A 213 15.76 10.97 28.60
N ASP A 214 14.54 10.61 28.98
CA ASP A 214 14.10 9.22 29.20
C ASP A 214 15.06 8.41 30.10
N CYS A 215 15.73 9.08 31.04
CA CYS A 215 16.71 8.49 31.96
C CYS A 215 16.00 7.84 33.17
N LEU A 216 16.63 6.84 33.80
CA LEU A 216 16.01 6.20 34.97
C LEU A 216 16.25 6.99 36.26
N ASN A 217 17.49 7.38 36.55
CA ASN A 217 17.83 8.26 37.67
C ASN A 217 18.83 9.34 37.25
N VAL A 218 18.57 10.57 37.66
CA VAL A 218 19.45 11.72 37.45
C VAL A 218 19.61 12.46 38.76
N ASP A 219 20.84 12.73 39.19
CA ASP A 219 21.09 13.44 40.45
C ASP A 219 20.58 14.88 40.38
N GLU A 220 19.43 15.12 41.01
CA GLU A 220 18.73 16.40 40.99
C GLU A 220 19.49 17.53 41.69
N VAL A 221 20.35 17.19 42.66
CA VAL A 221 21.10 18.15 43.45
C VAL A 221 22.28 18.68 42.65
N ALA A 222 23.04 17.79 42.02
CA ALA A 222 24.18 18.14 41.19
C ALA A 222 23.78 18.98 39.97
N LEU A 223 22.61 18.70 39.36
CA LEU A 223 22.05 19.56 38.30
C LEU A 223 21.83 21.01 38.77
N GLY A 224 21.44 21.20 40.04
CA GLY A 224 21.32 22.51 40.66
C GLY A 224 22.63 23.30 40.77
N ASN A 225 23.78 22.64 40.61
CA ASN A 225 25.10 23.28 40.67
C ASN A 225 25.59 23.81 39.30
N VAL A 226 24.91 23.46 38.19
CA VAL A 226 25.33 23.85 36.84
C VAL A 226 24.84 25.28 36.52
N VAL A 227 25.47 26.29 37.13
CA VAL A 227 25.04 27.70 37.06
C VAL A 227 25.06 28.33 35.66
N SER A 228 25.73 27.70 34.70
CA SER A 228 25.78 28.14 33.29
C SER A 228 24.52 27.80 32.50
N VAL A 229 23.71 26.85 32.97
CA VAL A 229 22.58 26.29 32.22
C VAL A 229 21.49 27.33 31.97
N ARG A 230 21.04 27.42 30.72
CA ARG A 230 19.89 28.23 30.29
C ARG A 230 18.69 27.38 29.96
N PHE A 231 18.92 26.20 29.39
CA PHE A 231 17.90 25.27 28.97
C PHE A 231 18.18 23.90 29.57
N LEU A 232 17.19 23.36 30.30
CA LEU A 232 17.29 22.07 30.95
C LEU A 232 16.09 21.21 30.54
N SER A 233 16.33 20.00 30.06
CA SER A 233 15.30 18.99 29.85
C SER A 233 15.64 17.72 30.63
N VAL A 234 14.65 17.24 31.37
CA VAL A 234 14.63 15.92 32.02
C VAL A 234 13.41 15.12 31.58
N ALA A 235 12.89 15.40 30.38
CA ALA A 235 11.67 14.78 29.90
C ALA A 235 11.76 13.26 29.87
N GLY A 236 10.69 12.57 30.27
CA GLY A 236 10.64 11.11 30.40
C GLY A 236 11.48 10.52 31.53
N THR A 237 12.19 11.34 32.31
CA THR A 237 13.03 10.86 33.40
C THR A 237 12.18 10.42 34.59
N SER A 238 12.47 9.23 35.11
CA SER A 238 11.76 8.64 36.25
C SER A 238 12.45 8.96 37.59
N ASN A 239 11.80 8.63 38.71
CA ASN A 239 12.34 8.73 40.09
C ASN A 239 12.82 10.14 40.53
N MET A 240 12.33 11.20 39.89
CA MET A 240 12.71 12.58 40.21
C MET A 240 12.04 13.04 41.52
N LYS A 241 12.81 13.58 42.47
CA LYS A 241 12.26 14.11 43.73
C LYS A 241 11.83 15.58 43.59
N TRP A 242 10.66 15.83 42.99
CA TRP A 242 10.12 17.17 42.71
C TRP A 242 10.02 18.11 43.92
N GLY A 243 9.83 17.56 45.12
CA GLY A 243 9.90 18.31 46.37
C GLY A 243 11.26 19.00 46.55
N VAL A 244 12.36 18.26 46.37
CA VAL A 244 13.74 18.77 46.47
C VAL A 244 14.07 19.68 45.29
N ILE A 245 13.78 19.24 44.08
CA ILE A 245 14.06 19.95 42.82
C ILE A 245 13.53 21.38 42.85
N SER A 246 12.27 21.55 43.25
CA SER A 246 11.62 22.85 43.28
C SER A 246 12.25 23.83 44.29
N HIS A 247 13.03 23.35 45.27
CA HIS A 247 13.82 24.19 46.19
C HIS A 247 15.24 24.50 45.71
N LEU A 248 15.74 23.79 44.70
CA LEU A 248 17.08 23.96 44.16
C LEU A 248 17.05 24.72 42.83
N TRP A 249 16.27 24.25 41.86
CA TRP A 249 16.37 24.75 40.48
C TRP A 249 15.79 26.17 40.31
N HIS A 250 14.91 26.63 41.20
CA HIS A 250 14.46 28.03 41.17
C HIS A 250 15.59 29.04 41.43
N LYS A 251 16.72 28.59 42.03
CA LYS A 251 17.90 29.41 42.32
C LYS A 251 18.91 29.46 41.18
N LEU A 252 18.74 28.66 40.13
CA LEU A 252 19.63 28.69 38.98
C LEU A 252 19.53 30.06 38.30
N PRO A 253 20.64 30.82 38.21
CA PRO A 253 20.59 32.24 37.86
C PRO A 253 20.30 32.51 36.38
N LYS A 254 20.53 31.52 35.52
CA LYS A 254 20.41 31.64 34.05
C LYS A 254 19.34 30.74 33.46
N LEU A 255 18.62 29.95 34.26
CA LEU A 255 17.63 29.00 33.74
C LEU A 255 16.44 29.75 33.13
N ILE A 256 16.27 29.66 31.81
CA ILE A 256 15.21 30.33 31.02
C ILE A 256 14.12 29.33 30.64
N GLY A 257 14.50 28.15 30.18
CA GLY A 257 13.58 27.10 29.75
C GLY A 257 13.79 25.80 30.53
N LEU A 258 12.70 25.21 30.99
CA LEU A 258 12.71 23.94 31.70
C LEU A 258 11.69 22.99 31.06
N ASP A 259 12.13 21.80 30.69
CA ASP A 259 11.28 20.74 30.17
C ASP A 259 11.27 19.53 31.10
N VAL A 260 10.06 19.19 31.53
CA VAL A 260 9.73 18.11 32.46
C VAL A 260 8.61 17.25 31.89
N SER A 261 8.38 17.30 30.58
CA SER A 261 7.35 16.53 29.89
C SER A 261 7.51 15.02 30.14
N ARG A 262 6.41 14.26 30.19
CA ARG A 262 6.43 12.81 30.48
C ARG A 262 7.06 12.43 31.84
N THR A 263 6.96 13.31 32.84
CA THR A 263 7.36 13.03 34.23
C THR A 263 6.17 13.10 35.19
N ASP A 264 6.37 12.70 36.45
CA ASP A 264 5.38 12.73 37.53
C ASP A 264 5.32 14.08 38.29
N ILE A 265 5.80 15.17 37.69
CA ILE A 265 5.80 16.49 38.33
C ILE A 265 4.38 16.93 38.71
N GLY A 266 4.19 17.29 39.99
CA GLY A 266 2.91 17.75 40.50
C GLY A 266 2.68 19.27 40.47
N PRO A 267 1.42 19.73 40.63
CA PRO A 267 1.01 21.13 40.65
C PRO A 267 1.79 22.03 41.62
N THR A 268 2.14 21.50 42.81
CA THR A 268 2.90 22.22 43.84
C THR A 268 4.32 22.56 43.38
N ALA A 269 4.99 21.61 42.71
CA ALA A 269 6.34 21.82 42.22
C ALA A 269 6.35 22.81 41.05
N VAL A 270 5.42 22.67 40.11
CA VAL A 270 5.22 23.62 38.99
C VAL A 270 4.94 25.03 39.52
N SER A 271 4.02 25.16 40.48
CA SER A 271 3.68 26.45 41.11
C SER A 271 4.89 27.14 41.73
N ARG A 272 5.74 26.37 42.41
CA ARG A 272 6.95 26.89 43.06
C ARG A 272 8.00 27.32 42.03
N LEU A 273 8.26 26.50 41.02
CA LEU A 273 9.21 26.83 39.94
C LEU A 273 8.78 28.10 39.20
N LEU A 274 7.50 28.21 38.85
CA LEU A 274 6.95 29.39 38.17
C LEU A 274 6.84 30.61 39.08
N SER A 275 6.58 30.48 40.38
CA SER A 275 6.47 31.65 41.28
C SER A 275 7.82 32.15 41.78
N SER A 276 8.75 31.25 42.11
CA SER A 276 9.98 31.58 42.84
C SER A 276 11.21 31.81 41.97
N SER A 277 11.23 31.30 40.73
CA SER A 277 12.35 31.53 39.83
C SER A 277 12.29 32.91 39.20
N HIS A 278 13.40 33.64 39.15
CA HIS A 278 13.45 34.98 38.53
C HIS A 278 13.82 34.92 37.05
N SER A 279 14.57 33.90 36.63
CA SER A 279 15.06 33.74 35.25
C SER A 279 14.14 32.88 34.38
N LEU A 280 13.38 31.95 34.98
CA LEU A 280 12.56 30.99 34.24
C LEU A 280 11.41 31.69 33.53
N LYS A 281 11.38 31.57 32.20
CA LYS A 281 10.34 32.11 31.32
C LYS A 281 9.41 31.04 30.80
N VAL A 282 9.91 29.83 30.53
CA VAL A 282 9.15 28.77 29.87
C VAL A 282 9.29 27.44 30.62
N LEU A 283 8.16 26.79 30.90
CA LEU A 283 8.11 25.45 31.48
C LEU A 283 7.26 24.54 30.59
N CYS A 284 7.84 23.47 30.06
CA CYS A 284 7.16 22.43 29.27
C CYS A 284 6.87 21.22 30.16
N ALA A 285 5.60 20.84 30.27
CA ALA A 285 5.09 19.75 31.10
C ALA A 285 3.96 19.02 30.34
N LEU A 286 4.25 18.61 29.10
CA LEU A 286 3.31 17.84 28.28
C LEU A 286 3.28 16.38 28.76
N ASN A 287 2.07 15.81 28.84
CA ASN A 287 1.87 14.41 29.21
C ASN A 287 2.41 14.11 30.63
N CYS A 288 2.13 15.00 31.57
CA CYS A 288 2.46 14.90 32.99
C CYS A 288 1.17 14.60 33.78
N SER A 289 0.84 13.32 33.94
CA SER A 289 -0.45 12.88 34.49
C SER A 289 -0.82 13.53 35.83
N VAL A 290 0.11 13.61 36.77
CA VAL A 290 -0.10 14.21 38.10
C VAL A 290 -0.49 15.70 38.01
N LEU A 291 0.04 16.43 37.04
CA LEU A 291 -0.30 17.83 36.80
C LEU A 291 -1.62 17.96 36.04
N GLU A 292 -1.83 17.13 35.04
CA GLU A 292 -2.92 17.24 34.07
C GLU A 292 -4.26 16.72 34.62
N GLU A 293 -4.23 15.82 35.59
CA GLU A 293 -5.43 15.33 36.30
C GLU A 293 -5.92 16.31 37.39
N ASP A 294 -5.11 17.29 37.82
CA ASP A 294 -5.52 18.28 38.83
C ASP A 294 -6.36 19.41 38.22
N ALA A 295 -7.68 19.22 38.24
CA ALA A 295 -8.66 20.20 37.78
C ALA A 295 -8.62 21.56 38.51
N THR A 296 -7.97 21.66 39.67
CA THR A 296 -7.88 22.91 40.45
C THR A 296 -6.71 23.79 40.03
N PHE A 297 -5.73 23.23 39.31
CA PHE A 297 -4.56 23.95 38.86
C PHE A 297 -4.91 24.94 37.74
N SER A 298 -4.34 26.15 37.80
CA SER A 298 -4.61 27.21 36.83
C SER A 298 -3.34 27.92 36.39
N ALA A 299 -3.00 27.78 35.11
CA ALA A 299 -1.83 28.40 34.49
C ALA A 299 -1.90 29.94 34.44
N ASN A 300 -3.11 30.52 34.49
CA ASN A 300 -3.34 31.96 34.27
C ASN A 300 -2.76 32.88 35.35
N ARG A 301 -2.27 32.32 36.47
CA ARG A 301 -1.79 33.11 37.63
C ARG A 301 -0.33 33.57 37.48
N TYR A 302 0.43 33.01 36.53
CA TYR A 302 1.87 33.28 36.38
C TYR A 302 2.14 34.28 35.24
N LYS A 303 1.92 35.58 35.49
CA LYS A 303 2.14 36.63 34.48
C LYS A 303 3.59 36.66 33.99
N GLY A 304 3.77 36.77 32.67
CA GLY A 304 5.09 36.85 32.03
C GLY A 304 5.83 35.51 31.90
N LYS A 305 5.18 34.39 32.24
CA LYS A 305 5.74 33.04 32.11
C LYS A 305 4.81 32.16 31.29
N LEU A 306 5.41 31.26 30.52
CA LEU A 306 4.72 30.32 29.65
C LEU A 306 4.75 28.92 30.26
N LEU A 307 3.58 28.33 30.47
CA LEU A 307 3.41 26.91 30.75
C LEU A 307 2.86 26.22 29.50
N ILE A 308 3.54 25.17 29.03
CA ILE A 308 3.09 24.31 27.94
C ILE A 308 2.69 22.96 28.54
N ALA A 309 1.40 22.68 28.56
CA ALA A 309 0.80 21.41 28.99
C ALA A 309 -0.42 21.07 28.12
N LEU A 310 -0.92 19.83 28.17
CA LEU A 310 -1.99 19.39 27.26
C LEU A 310 -3.30 20.20 27.41
N PHE A 311 -3.61 20.66 28.62
CA PHE A 311 -4.79 21.49 28.91
C PHE A 311 -4.61 22.98 28.60
N THR A 312 -3.43 23.41 28.14
CA THR A 312 -3.14 24.83 27.81
C THR A 312 -3.33 25.11 26.33
N ASP A 313 -3.71 26.36 26.00
CA ASP A 313 -3.67 26.87 24.62
C ASP A 313 -2.24 27.28 24.29
N ILE A 314 -1.52 26.39 23.62
CA ILE A 314 -0.09 26.50 23.35
C ILE A 314 0.17 27.70 22.43
N PHE A 315 -0.62 27.90 21.38
CA PHE A 315 -0.44 29.02 20.45
C PHE A 315 -0.70 30.37 21.11
N LYS A 316 -1.74 30.47 21.96
CA LYS A 316 -2.00 31.68 22.74
C LYS A 316 -0.89 31.94 23.75
N GLY A 317 -0.38 30.89 24.40
CA GLY A 317 0.76 30.96 25.30
C GLY A 317 2.02 31.46 24.59
N LEU A 318 2.38 30.89 23.44
CA LEU A 318 3.51 31.31 22.63
C LEU A 318 3.36 32.77 22.18
N SER A 319 2.16 33.18 21.75
CA SER A 319 1.88 34.57 21.36
C SER A 319 2.19 35.57 22.47
N SER A 320 2.06 35.17 23.75
CA SER A 320 2.33 36.05 24.88
C SER A 320 3.81 36.40 25.05
N LEU A 321 4.73 35.62 24.47
CA LEU A 321 6.17 35.93 24.47
C LEU A 321 6.51 37.16 23.61
N PHE A 322 5.60 37.58 22.73
CA PHE A 322 5.83 38.64 21.74
C PHE A 322 5.11 39.96 22.07
N ALA A 323 4.48 40.08 23.26
CA ALA A 323 3.56 41.16 23.62
C ALA A 323 4.12 42.60 23.52
N ASP A 324 5.45 42.77 23.50
CA ASP A 324 6.12 44.07 23.38
C ASP A 324 6.45 44.49 21.92
N THR A 325 6.12 43.65 20.93
CA THR A 325 6.42 43.89 19.51
C THR A 325 5.15 44.35 18.77
N THR A 326 5.14 45.57 18.24
CA THR A 326 3.97 46.30 17.74
C THR A 326 3.28 45.74 16.49
N ASN A 327 3.48 44.48 16.11
CA ASN A 327 2.90 43.91 14.88
C ASN A 327 2.56 42.41 14.87
N THR A 328 2.49 41.71 16.01
CA THR A 328 2.17 40.26 15.98
C THR A 328 0.68 39.99 15.79
N LYS A 329 0.35 39.44 14.61
CA LYS A 329 -0.96 38.87 14.30
C LYS A 329 -1.17 37.62 15.16
N LYS A 330 -2.34 37.54 15.81
CA LYS A 330 -2.69 36.49 16.78
C LYS A 330 -3.13 35.22 16.03
N GLY A 331 -2.72 34.01 16.45
CA GLY A 331 -3.29 32.75 15.94
C GLY A 331 -2.31 31.57 15.86
N LYS A 332 -2.65 30.54 15.08
CA LYS A 332 -1.81 29.33 14.85
C LYS A 332 -0.45 29.62 14.16
N ASN A 333 -0.22 30.86 13.71
CA ASN A 333 0.95 31.23 12.89
C ASN A 333 2.16 31.75 13.68
N VAL A 334 2.17 31.65 15.01
CA VAL A 334 3.24 32.26 15.85
C VAL A 334 4.65 31.86 15.41
N PHE A 335 4.87 30.59 15.06
CA PHE A 335 6.19 30.14 14.58
C PHE A 335 6.57 30.77 13.24
N LEU A 336 5.61 30.95 12.32
CA LEU A 336 5.83 31.60 11.03
C LEU A 336 6.11 33.09 11.20
N ASP A 337 5.32 33.75 12.05
CA ASP A 337 5.50 35.17 12.36
C ASP A 337 6.87 35.42 13.00
N TRP A 338 7.29 34.56 13.93
CA TRP A 338 8.63 34.62 14.52
C TRP A 338 9.73 34.48 13.47
N ARG A 339 9.68 33.45 12.62
CA ARG A 339 10.70 33.21 11.57
C ARG A 339 10.76 34.31 10.52
N SER A 340 9.64 34.99 10.26
CA SER A 340 9.55 36.11 9.31
C SER A 340 9.88 37.48 9.93
N SER A 341 10.06 37.54 11.25
CA SER A 341 10.29 38.81 11.95
C SER A 341 11.65 39.42 11.60
N LYS A 342 11.66 40.73 11.33
CA LYS A 342 12.89 41.50 11.09
C LYS A 342 13.58 41.95 12.38
N THR A 343 12.92 41.84 13.53
CA THR A 343 13.48 42.25 14.83
C THR A 343 14.30 41.11 15.42
N GLN A 344 15.61 41.30 15.54
CA GLN A 344 16.54 40.30 16.03
C GLN A 344 16.61 40.33 17.57
N ASP A 345 15.67 39.68 18.27
CA ASP A 345 15.79 39.39 19.71
C ASP A 345 16.43 38.02 19.91
N LYS A 346 17.76 38.03 20.11
CA LYS A 346 18.55 36.81 20.31
C LYS A 346 18.04 35.92 21.45
N ASN A 347 17.48 36.50 22.50
CA ASN A 347 16.98 35.71 23.63
C ASN A 347 15.68 35.00 23.28
N LEU A 348 14.79 35.68 22.55
CA LEU A 348 13.57 35.08 22.02
C LEU A 348 13.89 34.00 20.97
N ASP A 349 14.86 34.25 20.09
CA ASP A 349 15.33 33.28 19.10
C ASP A 349 15.86 32.00 19.76
N ASP A 350 16.66 32.13 20.82
CA ASP A 350 17.16 31.00 21.60
C ASP A 350 15.99 30.19 22.23
N ILE A 351 14.98 30.87 22.79
CA ILE A 351 13.80 30.23 23.41
C ILE A 351 12.98 29.49 22.36
N MET A 352 12.68 30.13 21.22
CA MET A 352 11.85 29.55 20.18
C MET A 352 12.55 28.38 19.48
N THR A 353 13.85 28.49 19.21
CA THR A 353 14.67 27.38 18.68
C THR A 353 14.68 26.19 19.64
N TRP A 354 14.83 26.45 20.95
CA TRP A 354 14.75 25.40 21.96
C TRP A 354 13.35 24.77 22.03
N LEU A 355 12.28 25.57 21.97
CA LEU A 355 10.90 25.10 21.99
C LEU A 355 10.54 24.22 20.80
N GLU A 356 10.96 24.59 19.59
CA GLU A 356 10.79 23.74 18.41
C GLU A 356 11.37 22.34 18.63
N TRP A 357 12.57 22.28 19.21
CA TRP A 357 13.24 21.03 19.51
C TRP A 357 12.49 20.22 20.56
N ILE A 358 12.09 20.83 21.67
CA ILE A 358 11.35 20.16 22.76
C ILE A 358 10.01 19.62 22.28
N LEU A 359 9.24 20.44 21.54
CA LEU A 359 7.96 20.02 21.00
C LEU A 359 8.12 18.85 20.02
N SER A 360 9.10 18.89 19.13
CA SER A 360 9.37 17.76 18.22
C SER A 360 9.76 16.47 18.96
N HIS A 361 10.53 16.58 20.06
CA HIS A 361 10.97 15.43 20.85
C HIS A 361 9.87 14.85 21.73
N THR A 362 8.89 15.65 22.12
CA THR A 362 7.81 15.20 22.98
C THR A 362 6.60 14.73 22.19
N LEU A 363 6.26 15.40 21.09
CA LEU A 363 5.10 15.05 20.28
C LEU A 363 5.29 13.76 19.49
N LEU A 364 6.50 13.46 19.00
CA LEU A 364 6.74 12.22 18.23
C LEU A 364 6.45 10.94 19.06
N PRO A 365 7.04 10.74 20.25
CA PRO A 365 6.69 9.57 21.08
C PRO A 365 5.23 9.56 21.52
N THR A 366 4.61 10.73 21.67
CA THR A 366 3.18 10.85 22.00
C THR A 366 2.30 10.42 20.81
N ALA A 367 2.72 10.72 19.59
CA ALA A 367 2.09 10.26 18.36
C ALA A 367 2.24 8.73 18.19
N GLU A 368 3.43 8.20 18.46
CA GLU A 368 3.74 6.75 18.38
C GLU A 368 2.97 5.93 19.43
N SER A 369 2.86 6.43 20.65
CA SER A 369 2.14 5.72 21.74
C SER A 369 0.62 5.93 21.71
N ASN A 370 0.15 6.97 21.03
CA ASN A 370 -1.24 7.36 20.87
C ASN A 370 -2.12 7.12 22.13
N PRO A 371 -1.79 7.71 23.30
CA PRO A 371 -2.49 7.44 24.54
C PRO A 371 -3.94 7.93 24.48
N GLN A 372 -4.84 7.22 25.16
CA GLN A 372 -6.27 7.52 25.17
C GLN A 372 -6.55 8.93 25.71
N GLY A 373 -7.50 9.64 25.08
CA GLY A 373 -7.94 10.97 25.51
C GLY A 373 -7.20 12.16 24.88
N LEU A 374 -6.23 11.92 23.99
CA LEU A 374 -5.52 12.99 23.27
C LEU A 374 -6.16 13.43 21.94
N ASP A 375 -7.29 12.84 21.55
CA ASP A 375 -7.95 13.16 20.27
C ASP A 375 -8.26 14.66 20.15
N ASP A 376 -8.82 15.25 21.21
CA ASP A 376 -9.15 16.68 21.24
C ASP A 376 -7.89 17.56 21.12
N PHE A 377 -6.79 17.15 21.75
CA PHE A 377 -5.51 17.84 21.64
C PHE A 377 -4.97 17.79 20.22
N TRP A 378 -4.93 16.60 19.60
CA TRP A 378 -4.43 16.41 18.23
C TRP A 378 -5.23 17.21 17.21
N LEU A 379 -6.57 17.17 17.32
CA LEU A 379 -7.49 17.87 16.41
C LEU A 379 -7.44 19.39 16.56
N LYS A 380 -7.30 19.92 17.79
CA LYS A 380 -7.29 21.36 18.04
C LYS A 380 -5.93 22.02 17.81
N GLN A 381 -4.86 21.38 18.27
CA GLN A 381 -3.54 22.01 18.37
C GLN A 381 -2.41 21.14 17.82
N GLY A 382 -2.41 19.83 18.09
CA GLY A 382 -1.28 18.94 17.81
C GLY A 382 -0.90 18.88 16.32
N ALA A 383 -1.88 18.71 15.42
CA ALA A 383 -1.62 18.73 13.97
C ALA A 383 -1.02 20.07 13.52
N ALA A 384 -1.57 21.19 13.96
CA ALA A 384 -1.06 22.52 13.64
C ALA A 384 0.36 22.78 14.18
N ILE A 385 0.70 22.23 15.34
CA ILE A 385 2.05 22.32 15.90
C ILE A 385 3.01 21.52 15.02
N LEU A 386 2.70 20.27 14.67
CA LEU A 386 3.54 19.46 13.79
C LEU A 386 3.75 20.15 12.43
N LEU A 387 2.70 20.69 11.81
CA LEU A 387 2.80 21.46 10.58
C LEU A 387 3.66 22.73 10.71
N SER A 388 3.62 23.39 11.87
CA SER A 388 4.48 24.53 12.16
C SER A 388 5.95 24.10 12.31
N LEU A 389 6.21 22.97 12.97
CA LEU A 389 7.55 22.43 13.21
C LEU A 389 8.22 21.91 11.92
N MET A 390 7.43 21.36 10.99
CA MET A 390 7.92 20.96 9.66
C MET A 390 8.51 22.12 8.84
N GLN A 391 8.18 23.36 9.21
CA GLN A 391 8.71 24.58 8.60
C GLN A 391 9.89 25.19 9.39
N SER A 392 10.44 24.45 10.36
CA SER A 392 11.63 24.86 11.12
C SER A 392 12.89 24.93 10.25
N SER A 393 13.82 25.79 10.63
CA SER A 393 15.18 25.80 10.06
C SER A 393 16.07 24.65 10.58
N GLN A 394 15.66 24.00 11.67
CA GLN A 394 16.34 22.87 12.28
C GLN A 394 15.91 21.58 11.57
N GLU A 395 16.85 20.94 10.88
CA GLU A 395 16.54 19.77 10.04
C GLU A 395 16.00 18.58 10.85
N ASP A 396 16.52 18.36 12.06
CA ASP A 396 16.07 17.30 12.97
C ASP A 396 14.64 17.54 13.46
N VAL A 397 14.26 18.80 13.66
CA VAL A 397 12.89 19.18 13.99
C VAL A 397 11.95 18.91 12.81
N GLN A 398 12.35 19.28 11.59
CA GLN A 398 11.52 19.05 10.40
C GLN A 398 11.24 17.57 10.20
N GLU A 399 12.28 16.74 10.26
CA GLU A 399 12.16 15.29 10.08
C GLU A 399 11.27 14.67 11.16
N ARG A 400 11.52 14.96 12.45
CA ARG A 400 10.68 14.44 13.55
C ARG A 400 9.23 14.89 13.47
N ALA A 401 8.98 16.12 13.02
CA ALA A 401 7.64 16.63 12.86
C ALA A 401 6.91 15.92 11.70
N ALA A 402 7.60 15.66 10.58
CA ALA A 402 7.07 14.87 9.48
C ALA A 402 6.77 13.42 9.90
N THR A 403 7.69 12.77 10.63
CA THR A 403 7.47 11.43 11.20
C THR A 403 6.30 11.42 12.18
N GLY A 404 6.22 12.42 13.06
CA GLY A 404 5.13 12.55 14.03
C GLY A 404 3.78 12.70 13.33
N LEU A 405 3.74 13.46 12.25
CA LEU A 405 2.55 13.64 11.42
C LEU A 405 2.18 12.37 10.64
N ALA A 406 3.16 11.62 10.14
CA ALA A 406 2.93 10.33 9.50
C ALA A 406 2.38 9.27 10.47
N THR A 407 2.78 9.35 11.74
CA THR A 407 2.49 8.32 12.74
C THR A 407 1.18 8.58 13.46
N PHE A 408 0.89 9.82 13.89
CA PHE A 408 -0.30 10.09 14.71
C PHE A 408 -1.62 9.88 13.95
N VAL A 409 -1.61 9.86 12.63
CA VAL A 409 -2.81 9.55 11.83
C VAL A 409 -3.12 8.06 11.80
N VAL A 410 -2.16 7.19 12.10
CA VAL A 410 -2.32 5.74 12.09
C VAL A 410 -2.85 5.28 13.45
N ILE A 411 -3.94 4.51 13.45
CA ILE A 411 -4.53 3.93 14.66
C ILE A 411 -4.02 2.50 14.86
N ASP A 412 -3.86 1.75 13.76
CA ASP A 412 -3.45 0.36 13.77
C ASP A 412 -2.52 0.09 12.59
N ASP A 413 -1.25 -0.22 12.90
CA ASP A 413 -0.22 -0.55 11.92
C ASP A 413 -0.51 -1.88 11.19
N GLU A 414 -1.18 -2.84 11.84
CA GLU A 414 -1.46 -4.15 11.24
C GLU A 414 -2.58 -4.07 10.19
N ASN A 415 -3.60 -3.26 10.48
CA ASN A 415 -4.75 -3.07 9.58
C ASN A 415 -4.63 -1.82 8.69
N ALA A 416 -3.50 -1.12 8.73
CA ALA A 416 -3.28 0.17 8.06
C ALA A 416 -4.43 1.17 8.27
N SER A 417 -5.08 1.13 9.44
CA SER A 417 -6.25 1.95 9.71
C SER A 417 -5.82 3.34 10.17
N ILE A 418 -6.51 4.37 9.70
CA ILE A 418 -6.21 5.77 10.02
C ILE A 418 -7.39 6.47 10.69
N ASP A 419 -7.07 7.48 11.49
CA ASP A 419 -8.05 8.41 12.05
C ASP A 419 -8.41 9.47 10.99
N CYS A 420 -9.62 9.35 10.43
CA CYS A 420 -10.12 10.29 9.43
C CYS A 420 -10.17 11.73 9.95
N GLY A 421 -10.49 11.96 11.23
CA GLY A 421 -10.55 13.30 11.81
C GLY A 421 -9.16 13.95 11.88
N ARG A 422 -8.14 13.19 12.26
CA ARG A 422 -6.74 13.65 12.29
C ARG A 422 -6.22 13.92 10.88
N ALA A 423 -6.51 13.05 9.92
CA ALA A 423 -6.12 13.23 8.52
C ALA A 423 -6.75 14.49 7.91
N GLU A 424 -8.05 14.70 8.13
CA GLU A 424 -8.76 15.90 7.66
C GLU A 424 -8.29 17.18 8.38
N ALA A 425 -7.86 17.10 9.64
CA ALA A 425 -7.26 18.23 10.34
C ALA A 425 -5.95 18.67 9.69
N VAL A 426 -5.08 17.73 9.29
CA VAL A 426 -3.85 18.02 8.55
C VAL A 426 -4.17 18.71 7.22
N MET A 427 -5.14 18.17 6.47
CA MET A 427 -5.55 18.74 5.18
C MET A 427 -6.09 20.18 5.34
N ARG A 428 -6.99 20.41 6.29
CA ARG A 428 -7.61 21.72 6.56
C ARG A 428 -6.59 22.80 6.96
N ASP A 429 -5.55 22.42 7.68
CA ASP A 429 -4.49 23.34 8.12
C ASP A 429 -3.37 23.53 7.05
N GLY A 430 -3.61 23.10 5.79
CA GLY A 430 -2.69 23.31 4.67
C GLY A 430 -1.51 22.33 4.63
N GLY A 431 -1.64 21.19 5.30
CA GLY A 431 -0.56 20.21 5.44
C GLY A 431 -0.17 19.48 4.16
N ILE A 432 -1.10 19.32 3.21
CA ILE A 432 -0.85 18.60 1.94
C ILE A 432 0.22 19.33 1.13
N ARG A 433 0.02 20.62 0.85
CA ARG A 433 1.01 21.44 0.14
C ARG A 433 2.39 21.43 0.78
N LEU A 434 2.43 21.56 2.12
CA LEU A 434 3.68 21.53 2.88
C LEU A 434 4.40 20.19 2.71
N LEU A 435 3.69 19.08 2.83
CA LEU A 435 4.24 17.75 2.62
C LEU A 435 4.74 17.56 1.19
N LEU A 436 3.97 18.00 0.19
CA LEU A 436 4.37 17.90 -1.22
C LEU A 436 5.64 18.72 -1.52
N ASP A 437 5.80 19.89 -0.90
CA ASP A 437 7.00 20.71 -1.05
C ASP A 437 8.21 20.07 -0.35
N LEU A 438 8.03 19.45 0.82
CA LEU A 438 9.08 18.70 1.51
C LEU A 438 9.45 17.40 0.77
N ALA A 439 8.49 16.75 0.11
CA ALA A 439 8.72 15.58 -0.73
C ALA A 439 9.60 15.90 -1.96
N LYS A 440 9.60 17.16 -2.44
CA LYS A 440 10.53 17.64 -3.48
C LYS A 440 11.92 17.97 -2.95
N SER A 441 12.15 17.89 -1.64
CA SER A 441 13.45 18.18 -1.04
C SER A 441 14.53 17.22 -1.56
N TRP A 442 15.74 17.74 -1.73
CA TRP A 442 16.93 16.94 -2.04
C TRP A 442 17.43 16.15 -0.83
N ARG A 443 16.90 16.43 0.37
CA ARG A 443 17.24 15.72 1.60
C ARG A 443 16.42 14.44 1.69
N GLU A 444 17.06 13.31 1.46
CA GLU A 444 16.40 12.00 1.40
C GLU A 444 15.64 11.62 2.68
N GLY A 445 16.14 12.00 3.86
CA GLY A 445 15.45 11.76 5.14
C GLY A 445 14.09 12.45 5.16
N LEU A 446 14.08 13.76 4.92
CA LEU A 446 12.87 14.56 4.86
C LEU A 446 11.93 14.14 3.71
N GLN A 447 12.50 13.82 2.56
CA GLN A 447 11.75 13.35 1.39
C GLN A 447 11.02 12.03 1.70
N SER A 448 11.68 11.09 2.40
CA SER A 448 11.08 9.82 2.80
C SER A 448 9.96 10.01 3.82
N GLU A 449 10.20 10.81 4.87
CA GLU A 449 9.18 11.05 5.91
C GLU A 449 7.97 11.82 5.36
N ALA A 450 8.19 12.77 4.45
CA ALA A 450 7.10 13.47 3.76
C ALA A 450 6.29 12.53 2.86
N ALA A 451 6.96 11.68 2.07
CA ALA A 451 6.29 10.68 1.23
C ALA A 451 5.47 9.69 2.08
N LYS A 452 6.01 9.24 3.21
CA LYS A 452 5.32 8.36 4.15
C LYS A 452 4.06 9.01 4.73
N ALA A 453 4.17 10.27 5.18
CA ALA A 453 3.01 11.03 5.65
C ALA A 453 1.94 11.17 4.57
N ILE A 454 2.32 11.49 3.33
CA ILE A 454 1.39 11.58 2.19
C ILE A 454 0.72 10.22 1.94
N ALA A 455 1.47 9.13 1.96
CA ALA A 455 0.95 7.79 1.75
C ALA A 455 -0.10 7.42 2.81
N ASN A 456 0.22 7.59 4.09
CA ASN A 456 -0.69 7.28 5.20
C ASN A 456 -1.97 8.14 5.14
N LEU A 457 -1.83 9.44 4.85
CA LEU A 457 -2.96 10.35 4.71
C LEU A 457 -3.87 9.98 3.52
N SER A 458 -3.30 9.46 2.44
CA SER A 458 -4.03 9.09 1.22
C SER A 458 -4.91 7.83 1.36
N VAL A 459 -4.89 7.17 2.52
CA VAL A 459 -5.89 6.13 2.84
C VAL A 459 -7.30 6.76 2.97
N ASN A 460 -7.39 8.03 3.37
CA ASN A 460 -8.65 8.78 3.41
C ASN A 460 -8.97 9.35 2.03
N ALA A 461 -10.16 9.06 1.49
CA ALA A 461 -10.56 9.47 0.15
C ALA A 461 -10.58 11.00 -0.07
N ASN A 462 -10.99 11.79 0.93
CA ASN A 462 -10.99 13.26 0.83
C ASN A 462 -9.57 13.80 0.72
N VAL A 463 -8.65 13.23 1.51
CA VAL A 463 -7.25 13.64 1.50
C VAL A 463 -6.53 13.14 0.24
N ALA A 464 -6.81 11.92 -0.21
CA ALA A 464 -6.33 11.38 -1.48
C ALA A 464 -6.69 12.30 -2.66
N LYS A 465 -7.94 12.77 -2.70
CA LYS A 465 -8.40 13.75 -3.69
C LYS A 465 -7.62 15.07 -3.60
N ALA A 466 -7.43 15.62 -2.40
CA ALA A 466 -6.65 16.84 -2.22
C ALA A 466 -5.18 16.67 -2.66
N VAL A 467 -4.56 15.52 -2.34
CA VAL A 467 -3.21 15.16 -2.79
C VAL A 467 -3.14 15.12 -4.32
N ALA A 468 -4.14 14.53 -4.99
CA ALA A 468 -4.20 14.49 -6.45
C ALA A 468 -4.37 15.90 -7.07
N GLU A 469 -5.30 16.70 -6.55
CA GLU A 469 -5.59 18.07 -7.02
C GLU A 469 -4.38 19.01 -6.86
N GLU A 470 -3.57 18.82 -5.81
CA GLU A 470 -2.33 19.58 -5.58
C GLU A 470 -1.11 19.06 -6.37
N GLY A 471 -1.30 18.09 -7.27
CA GLY A 471 -0.25 17.55 -8.13
C GLY A 471 0.64 16.48 -7.48
N GLY A 472 0.19 15.91 -6.36
CA GLY A 472 0.91 14.88 -5.62
C GLY A 472 1.20 13.61 -6.41
N ILE A 473 0.34 13.23 -7.36
CA ILE A 473 0.55 12.05 -8.24
C ILE A 473 1.86 12.18 -9.03
N ASN A 474 2.14 13.34 -9.63
CA ASN A 474 3.37 13.57 -10.40
C ASN A 474 4.61 13.50 -9.50
N ILE A 475 4.50 14.03 -8.28
CA ILE A 475 5.59 14.00 -7.30
C ILE A 475 5.88 12.56 -6.89
N LEU A 476 4.86 11.80 -6.47
CA LEU A 476 5.01 10.40 -6.06
C LEU A 476 5.50 9.51 -7.21
N ALA A 477 4.99 9.69 -8.43
CA ALA A 477 5.51 8.98 -9.61
C ALA A 477 6.99 9.30 -9.90
N GLY A 478 7.42 10.55 -9.65
CA GLY A 478 8.83 10.94 -9.70
C GLY A 478 9.67 10.25 -8.61
N LEU A 479 9.18 10.27 -7.36
CA LEU A 479 9.85 9.69 -6.20
C LEU A 479 9.93 8.16 -6.26
N ALA A 480 8.96 7.49 -6.87
CA ALA A 480 9.00 6.06 -7.15
C ALA A 480 10.19 5.66 -8.03
N ARG A 481 10.80 6.60 -8.78
CA ARG A 481 12.01 6.35 -9.57
C ARG A 481 13.30 6.52 -8.77
N SER A 482 13.22 6.90 -7.50
CA SER A 482 14.37 7.18 -6.63
C SER A 482 15.34 6.00 -6.53
N MET A 483 16.60 6.32 -6.29
CA MET A 483 17.62 5.32 -5.95
C MET A 483 17.64 5.02 -4.45
N ASN A 484 17.01 5.85 -3.62
CA ASN A 484 16.82 5.59 -2.21
C ASN A 484 15.65 4.63 -2.01
N ARG A 485 15.92 3.52 -1.28
CA ARG A 485 14.93 2.47 -1.06
C ARG A 485 13.67 2.94 -0.36
N LEU A 486 13.86 3.66 0.74
CA LEU A 486 12.78 4.14 1.59
C LEU A 486 11.91 5.15 0.84
N VAL A 487 12.53 6.09 0.12
CA VAL A 487 11.77 7.08 -0.66
C VAL A 487 10.87 6.41 -1.70
N ALA A 488 11.40 5.45 -2.47
CA ALA A 488 10.58 4.83 -3.50
C ALA A 488 9.54 3.85 -2.94
N GLU A 489 9.82 3.21 -1.80
CA GLU A 489 8.85 2.41 -1.04
C GLU A 489 7.65 3.24 -0.62
N GLU A 490 7.88 4.37 0.04
CA GLU A 490 6.81 5.26 0.52
C GLU A 490 6.06 5.90 -0.64
N ALA A 491 6.77 6.25 -1.73
CA ALA A 491 6.14 6.75 -2.95
C ALA A 491 5.24 5.70 -3.62
N ALA A 492 5.68 4.44 -3.71
CA ALA A 492 4.86 3.34 -4.19
C ALA A 492 3.63 3.11 -3.30
N GLY A 493 3.78 3.25 -1.98
CA GLY A 493 2.66 3.19 -1.03
C GLY A 493 1.63 4.30 -1.26
N GLY A 494 2.09 5.54 -1.48
CA GLY A 494 1.21 6.65 -1.84
C GLY A 494 0.47 6.41 -3.15
N LEU A 495 1.15 5.90 -4.18
CA LEU A 495 0.52 5.53 -5.45
C LEU A 495 -0.48 4.37 -5.29
N TRP A 496 -0.19 3.40 -4.42
CA TRP A 496 -1.12 2.33 -4.11
C TRP A 496 -2.41 2.88 -3.52
N ASN A 497 -2.32 3.71 -2.48
CA ASN A 497 -3.50 4.30 -1.85
C ASN A 497 -4.29 5.20 -2.81
N LEU A 498 -3.62 6.01 -3.63
CA LEU A 498 -4.28 6.84 -4.64
C LEU A 498 -4.97 6.01 -5.74
N SER A 499 -4.38 4.89 -6.15
CA SER A 499 -4.93 4.01 -7.20
C SER A 499 -6.22 3.28 -6.83
N VAL A 500 -6.63 3.33 -5.56
CA VAL A 500 -7.95 2.84 -5.12
C VAL A 500 -9.08 3.69 -5.72
N GLY A 501 -8.86 5.01 -5.89
CA GLY A 501 -9.84 5.90 -6.51
C GLY A 501 -9.83 5.80 -8.04
N GLU A 502 -10.98 5.49 -8.64
CA GLU A 502 -11.12 5.34 -10.10
C GLU A 502 -10.72 6.62 -10.86
N GLU A 503 -11.02 7.79 -10.29
CA GLU A 503 -10.68 9.09 -10.87
C GLU A 503 -9.16 9.37 -10.94
N HIS A 504 -8.34 8.66 -10.15
CA HIS A 504 -6.90 8.88 -10.08
C HIS A 504 -6.09 7.97 -11.00
N LYS A 505 -6.64 6.81 -11.42
CA LYS A 505 -5.91 5.79 -12.19
C LYS A 505 -5.32 6.35 -13.48
N GLY A 506 -6.13 7.10 -14.24
CA GLY A 506 -5.68 7.76 -15.47
C GLY A 506 -4.56 8.78 -15.23
N ALA A 507 -4.65 9.57 -14.15
CA ALA A 507 -3.61 10.55 -13.81
C ALA A 507 -2.30 9.86 -13.36
N ILE A 508 -2.39 8.72 -12.65
CA ILE A 508 -1.21 7.91 -12.28
C ILE A 508 -0.51 7.38 -13.53
N ALA A 509 -1.29 6.88 -14.50
CA ALA A 509 -0.77 6.42 -15.79
C ALA A 509 -0.08 7.57 -16.56
N GLU A 510 -0.74 8.72 -16.70
CA GLU A 510 -0.21 9.90 -17.41
C GLU A 510 1.07 10.47 -16.77
N ALA A 511 1.21 10.39 -15.44
CA ALA A 511 2.44 10.76 -14.72
C ALA A 511 3.62 9.76 -14.93
N GLY A 512 3.38 8.68 -15.69
CA GLY A 512 4.31 7.58 -15.88
C GLY A 512 4.50 6.72 -14.61
N GLY A 513 3.51 6.72 -13.71
CA GLY A 513 3.52 5.95 -12.47
C GLY A 513 3.59 4.45 -12.72
N ILE A 514 2.84 3.94 -13.70
CA ILE A 514 2.86 2.52 -14.09
C ILE A 514 4.28 2.05 -14.42
N LYS A 515 4.97 2.76 -15.32
CA LYS A 515 6.36 2.45 -15.68
C LYS A 515 7.28 2.49 -14.47
N ALA A 516 7.13 3.48 -13.59
CA ALA A 516 7.95 3.59 -12.38
C ALA A 516 7.75 2.40 -11.43
N LEU A 517 6.50 1.95 -11.24
CA LEU A 517 6.17 0.79 -10.40
C LEU A 517 6.74 -0.51 -10.98
N VAL A 518 6.65 -0.70 -12.30
CA VAL A 518 7.25 -1.86 -12.98
C VAL A 518 8.79 -1.84 -12.86
N ASP A 519 9.42 -0.69 -13.08
CA ASP A 519 10.88 -0.54 -12.94
C ASP A 519 11.34 -0.81 -11.50
N LEU A 520 10.54 -0.47 -10.48
CA LEU A 520 10.82 -0.78 -9.07
C LEU A 520 10.87 -2.29 -8.80
N ILE A 521 9.93 -3.05 -9.36
CA ILE A 521 9.89 -4.51 -9.21
C ILE A 521 11.18 -5.13 -9.75
N PHE A 522 11.63 -4.69 -10.93
CA PHE A 522 12.89 -5.18 -11.49
C PHE A 522 14.10 -4.75 -10.67
N LYS A 523 14.12 -3.49 -10.19
CA LYS A 523 15.23 -2.91 -9.44
C LYS A 523 15.48 -3.64 -8.12
N TRP A 524 14.44 -4.02 -7.38
CA TRP A 524 14.55 -4.62 -6.04
C TRP A 524 13.95 -6.03 -5.94
N SER A 525 14.10 -6.81 -7.00
CA SER A 525 13.68 -8.22 -7.07
C SER A 525 14.22 -9.14 -5.97
N SER A 526 15.16 -8.69 -5.14
CA SER A 526 15.67 -9.41 -3.96
C SER A 526 15.82 -8.50 -2.73
N GLY A 527 15.16 -8.84 -1.61
CA GLY A 527 15.35 -8.17 -0.32
C GLY A 527 14.69 -6.78 -0.20
N GLY A 528 13.56 -6.59 -0.87
CA GLY A 528 12.82 -5.33 -0.97
C GLY A 528 11.31 -5.52 -0.79
N ASP A 529 10.90 -6.42 0.09
CA ASP A 529 9.56 -7.03 0.14
C ASP A 529 8.47 -5.98 0.30
N GLY A 530 8.65 -5.01 1.21
CA GLY A 530 7.72 -3.89 1.39
C GLY A 530 7.57 -2.98 0.16
N VAL A 531 8.58 -2.89 -0.70
CA VAL A 531 8.48 -2.13 -1.96
C VAL A 531 7.78 -2.95 -3.03
N LEU A 532 8.14 -4.23 -3.12
CA LEU A 532 7.56 -5.14 -4.10
C LEU A 532 6.05 -5.29 -3.87
N GLU A 533 5.64 -5.38 -2.62
CA GLU A 533 4.23 -5.46 -2.24
C GLU A 533 3.48 -4.19 -2.61
N ARG A 534 3.99 -3.01 -2.23
CA ARG A 534 3.36 -1.73 -2.57
C ARG A 534 3.28 -1.50 -4.08
N ALA A 535 4.34 -1.86 -4.81
CA ALA A 535 4.37 -1.73 -6.26
C ALA A 535 3.36 -2.68 -6.94
N ALA A 536 3.33 -3.95 -6.53
CA ALA A 536 2.38 -4.92 -7.05
C ALA A 536 0.93 -4.57 -6.68
N GLY A 537 0.68 -4.08 -5.46
CA GLY A 537 -0.63 -3.65 -4.99
C GLY A 537 -1.19 -2.47 -5.78
N ALA A 538 -0.36 -1.47 -6.06
CA ALA A 538 -0.70 -0.36 -6.94
C ALA A 538 -1.00 -0.82 -8.38
N LEU A 539 -0.14 -1.69 -8.94
CA LEU A 539 -0.35 -2.24 -10.28
C LEU A 539 -1.62 -3.09 -10.37
N ALA A 540 -1.97 -3.83 -9.31
CA ALA A 540 -3.20 -4.61 -9.27
C ALA A 540 -4.45 -3.72 -9.31
N ASN A 541 -4.45 -2.59 -8.59
CA ASN A 541 -5.55 -1.62 -8.64
C ASN A 541 -5.65 -0.95 -10.02
N LEU A 542 -4.51 -0.55 -10.60
CA LEU A 542 -4.43 0.03 -11.93
C LEU A 542 -4.89 -0.95 -13.02
N ALA A 543 -4.54 -2.24 -12.89
CA ALA A 543 -4.95 -3.28 -13.82
C ALA A 543 -6.47 -3.56 -13.85
N ALA A 544 -7.23 -3.09 -12.84
CA ALA A 544 -8.69 -3.21 -12.84
C ALA A 544 -9.37 -2.24 -13.82
N ASP A 545 -8.68 -1.19 -14.28
CA ASP A 545 -9.14 -0.32 -15.38
C ASP A 545 -8.58 -0.85 -16.72
N ASP A 546 -9.44 -1.00 -17.73
CA ASP A 546 -9.10 -1.51 -19.07
C ASP A 546 -7.95 -0.73 -19.73
N LYS A 547 -7.99 0.61 -19.71
CA LYS A 547 -6.95 1.45 -20.34
C LYS A 547 -5.62 1.32 -19.60
N CYS A 548 -5.67 1.40 -18.27
CA CYS A 548 -4.47 1.27 -17.45
C CYS A 548 -3.88 -0.15 -17.53
N SER A 549 -4.72 -1.19 -17.63
CA SER A 549 -4.27 -2.59 -17.78
C SER A 549 -3.41 -2.78 -19.03
N MET A 550 -3.77 -2.15 -20.14
CA MET A 550 -2.99 -2.16 -21.37
C MET A 550 -1.63 -1.49 -21.21
N GLU A 551 -1.58 -0.36 -20.50
CA GLU A 551 -0.31 0.31 -20.21
C GLU A 551 0.58 -0.51 -19.26
N VAL A 552 0.00 -1.19 -18.26
CA VAL A 552 0.72 -2.13 -17.38
C VAL A 552 1.37 -3.23 -18.22
N ALA A 553 0.64 -3.83 -19.17
CA ALA A 553 1.19 -4.84 -20.06
C ALA A 553 2.31 -4.29 -20.96
N LEU A 554 2.09 -3.13 -21.61
CA LEU A 554 3.08 -2.47 -22.47
C LEU A 554 4.36 -2.06 -21.73
N ALA A 555 4.26 -1.72 -20.45
CA ALA A 555 5.40 -1.37 -19.61
C ALA A 555 6.25 -2.60 -19.19
N GLY A 556 5.82 -3.82 -19.51
CA GLY A 556 6.47 -5.07 -19.08
C GLY A 556 5.96 -5.58 -17.73
N GLY A 557 4.79 -5.11 -17.27
CA GLY A 557 4.20 -5.48 -16.00
C GLY A 557 3.83 -6.96 -15.89
N VAL A 558 3.39 -7.59 -16.98
CA VAL A 558 3.08 -9.05 -17.00
C VAL A 558 4.31 -9.85 -16.56
N HIS A 559 5.46 -9.62 -17.20
CA HIS A 559 6.71 -10.30 -16.86
C HIS A 559 7.15 -10.02 -15.42
N ALA A 560 7.06 -8.75 -14.98
CA ALA A 560 7.43 -8.35 -13.62
C ALA A 560 6.57 -9.07 -12.56
N LEU A 561 5.26 -9.14 -12.75
CA LEU A 561 4.31 -9.78 -11.83
C LEU A 561 4.47 -11.30 -11.81
N VAL A 562 4.72 -11.93 -12.97
CA VAL A 562 5.02 -13.37 -13.04
C VAL A 562 6.32 -13.71 -12.31
N MET A 563 7.36 -12.86 -12.46
CA MET A 563 8.60 -13.02 -11.69
C MET A 563 8.35 -12.96 -10.18
N LEU A 564 7.50 -12.06 -9.70
CA LEU A 564 7.15 -11.96 -8.29
C LEU A 564 6.36 -13.18 -7.80
N ALA A 565 5.32 -13.58 -8.52
CA ALA A 565 4.51 -14.75 -8.21
C ALA A 565 5.37 -16.03 -8.11
N ARG A 566 6.39 -16.15 -8.96
CA ARG A 566 7.26 -17.33 -9.02
C ARG A 566 8.37 -17.35 -7.98
N ASN A 567 9.04 -16.21 -7.76
CA ASN A 567 10.32 -16.19 -7.04
C ASN A 567 10.21 -15.60 -5.62
N CYS A 568 9.19 -14.80 -5.35
CA CYS A 568 9.01 -14.20 -4.04
C CYS A 568 8.49 -15.24 -3.03
N LYS A 569 8.83 -15.07 -1.75
CA LYS A 569 8.37 -15.94 -0.65
C LYS A 569 7.44 -15.22 0.33
N PHE A 570 7.27 -13.91 0.18
CA PHE A 570 6.44 -13.10 1.05
C PHE A 570 5.01 -13.14 0.57
N GLU A 571 4.08 -13.52 1.45
CA GLU A 571 2.68 -13.74 1.10
C GLU A 571 2.01 -12.50 0.49
N GLY A 572 2.23 -11.32 1.08
CA GLY A 572 1.66 -10.06 0.59
C GLY A 572 2.08 -9.76 -0.86
N VAL A 573 3.36 -9.94 -1.17
CA VAL A 573 3.87 -9.77 -2.55
C VAL A 573 3.25 -10.78 -3.52
N GLN A 574 3.14 -12.06 -3.12
CA GLN A 574 2.54 -13.11 -3.95
C GLN A 574 1.05 -12.86 -4.19
N GLU A 575 0.32 -12.44 -3.15
CA GLU A 575 -1.09 -12.11 -3.22
C GLU A 575 -1.33 -10.93 -4.16
N GLN A 576 -0.61 -9.83 -3.98
CA GLN A 576 -0.75 -8.66 -4.85
C GLN A 576 -0.34 -8.96 -6.30
N ALA A 577 0.69 -9.79 -6.51
CA ALA A 577 1.09 -10.21 -7.85
C ALA A 577 0.03 -11.07 -8.53
N ALA A 578 -0.54 -12.06 -7.82
CA ALA A 578 -1.62 -12.90 -8.35
C ALA A 578 -2.88 -12.08 -8.64
N ARG A 579 -3.23 -11.14 -7.75
CA ARG A 579 -4.36 -10.21 -7.93
C ARG A 579 -4.18 -9.33 -9.17
N ALA A 580 -2.98 -8.80 -9.39
CA ALA A 580 -2.67 -8.02 -10.59
C ALA A 580 -2.81 -8.86 -11.87
N LEU A 581 -2.32 -10.10 -11.87
CA LEU A 581 -2.47 -11.03 -13.00
C LEU A 581 -3.93 -11.40 -13.25
N ALA A 582 -4.73 -11.58 -12.18
CA ALA A 582 -6.16 -11.81 -12.29
C ALA A 582 -6.88 -10.63 -12.95
N ASN A 583 -6.58 -9.41 -12.52
CA ASN A 583 -7.17 -8.18 -13.09
C ASN A 583 -6.74 -7.95 -14.54
N LEU A 584 -5.47 -8.20 -14.89
CA LEU A 584 -4.99 -8.15 -16.27
C LEU A 584 -5.76 -9.14 -17.17
N ALA A 585 -6.13 -10.32 -16.65
CA ALA A 585 -6.87 -11.32 -17.39
C ALA A 585 -8.40 -11.10 -17.41
N ALA A 586 -8.94 -10.15 -16.62
CA ALA A 586 -10.38 -10.00 -16.39
C ALA A 586 -11.15 -9.31 -17.52
N HIS A 587 -10.45 -8.64 -18.44
CA HIS A 587 -11.04 -7.76 -19.45
C HIS A 587 -11.60 -8.47 -20.70
N GLY A 588 -11.64 -9.81 -20.71
CA GLY A 588 -12.24 -10.59 -21.80
C GLY A 588 -11.65 -10.25 -23.17
N ASP A 589 -12.51 -10.02 -24.17
CA ASP A 589 -12.12 -9.69 -25.55
C ASP A 589 -11.82 -8.18 -25.76
N SER A 590 -11.92 -7.32 -24.73
CA SER A 590 -11.64 -5.88 -24.91
C SER A 590 -10.18 -5.64 -25.26
N ASN A 591 -9.28 -6.53 -24.80
CA ASN A 591 -7.86 -6.38 -24.98
C ASN A 591 -7.12 -7.74 -25.02
N THR A 592 -5.80 -7.70 -25.23
CA THR A 592 -4.97 -8.91 -25.43
C THR A 592 -4.26 -9.40 -24.17
N ASN A 593 -4.54 -8.81 -23.00
CA ASN A 593 -3.80 -9.08 -21.78
C ASN A 593 -4.03 -10.50 -21.25
N ASN A 594 -5.24 -11.04 -21.39
CA ASN A 594 -5.53 -12.44 -21.02
C ASN A 594 -4.60 -13.41 -21.77
N ALA A 595 -4.46 -13.23 -23.08
CA ALA A 595 -3.57 -14.02 -23.91
C ALA A 595 -2.09 -13.77 -23.57
N ALA A 596 -1.70 -12.51 -23.29
CA ALA A 596 -0.34 -12.16 -22.91
C ALA A 596 0.09 -12.82 -21.59
N VAL A 597 -0.77 -12.81 -20.57
CA VAL A 597 -0.51 -13.47 -19.28
C VAL A 597 -0.38 -14.99 -19.46
N GLY A 598 -1.27 -15.61 -20.22
CA GLY A 598 -1.22 -17.06 -20.44
C GLY A 598 -0.03 -17.54 -21.29
N GLN A 599 0.55 -16.66 -22.11
CA GLN A 599 1.74 -16.95 -22.92
C GLN A 599 3.05 -16.62 -22.22
N GLU A 600 3.01 -15.88 -21.10
CA GLU A 600 4.20 -15.52 -20.35
C GLU A 600 4.83 -16.77 -19.70
N ALA A 601 6.14 -16.94 -19.90
CA ALA A 601 6.83 -18.16 -19.52
C ALA A 601 6.81 -18.40 -18.00
N GLY A 602 6.22 -19.51 -17.56
CA GLY A 602 6.14 -19.86 -16.15
C GLY A 602 4.97 -19.22 -15.40
N ALA A 603 4.10 -18.44 -16.07
CA ALA A 603 2.97 -17.78 -15.43
C ALA A 603 1.94 -18.79 -14.91
N LEU A 604 1.53 -19.73 -15.76
CA LEU A 604 0.52 -20.73 -15.41
C LEU A 604 1.05 -21.68 -14.33
N GLU A 605 2.30 -22.14 -14.44
CA GLU A 605 2.93 -22.99 -13.42
C GLU A 605 3.05 -22.29 -12.08
N ALA A 606 3.38 -20.99 -12.07
CA ALA A 606 3.42 -20.20 -10.85
C ALA A 606 2.04 -20.09 -10.21
N LEU A 607 1.01 -19.71 -10.97
CA LEU A 607 -0.36 -19.59 -10.46
C LEU A 607 -0.90 -20.93 -9.95
N VAL A 608 -0.68 -22.02 -10.68
CA VAL A 608 -1.03 -23.38 -10.23
C VAL A 608 -0.31 -23.72 -8.93
N GLN A 609 0.98 -23.39 -8.79
CA GLN A 609 1.69 -23.63 -7.53
C GLN A 609 1.15 -22.77 -6.37
N LEU A 610 0.76 -21.52 -6.62
CA LEU A 610 0.22 -20.61 -5.61
C LEU A 610 -1.15 -21.08 -5.06
N THR A 611 -1.92 -21.86 -5.81
CA THR A 611 -3.15 -22.51 -5.27
C THR A 611 -2.86 -23.46 -4.11
N ARG A 612 -1.61 -23.88 -3.91
CA ARG A 612 -1.16 -24.72 -2.78
C ARG A 612 -0.48 -23.92 -1.66
N SER A 613 -0.52 -22.59 -1.71
CA SER A 613 0.04 -21.71 -0.68
C SER A 613 -0.60 -21.97 0.69
N PRO A 614 0.14 -21.85 1.81
CA PRO A 614 -0.48 -21.90 3.14
C PRO A 614 -1.40 -20.70 3.40
N HIS A 615 -1.23 -19.58 2.68
CA HIS A 615 -1.99 -18.35 2.89
C HIS A 615 -3.25 -18.31 2.02
N GLU A 616 -4.40 -18.01 2.64
CA GLU A 616 -5.70 -18.03 1.97
C GLU A 616 -5.85 -16.99 0.85
N GLY A 617 -5.43 -15.74 1.10
CA GLY A 617 -5.50 -14.66 0.12
C GLY A 617 -4.72 -15.00 -1.16
N VAL A 618 -3.50 -15.54 -1.01
CA VAL A 618 -2.68 -16.02 -2.15
C VAL A 618 -3.41 -17.10 -2.96
N ARG A 619 -4.05 -18.07 -2.31
CA ARG A 619 -4.81 -19.13 -3.02
C ARG A 619 -6.02 -18.55 -3.75
N GLN A 620 -6.71 -17.60 -3.14
CA GLN A 620 -7.91 -16.96 -3.71
C GLN A 620 -7.56 -16.22 -5.00
N GLU A 621 -6.55 -15.36 -4.95
CA GLU A 621 -6.14 -14.56 -6.10
C GLU A 621 -5.54 -15.43 -7.21
N ALA A 622 -4.81 -16.49 -6.85
CA ALA A 622 -4.31 -17.46 -7.83
C ALA A 622 -5.44 -18.22 -8.54
N ALA A 623 -6.43 -18.70 -7.80
CA ALA A 623 -7.60 -19.36 -8.39
C ALA A 623 -8.42 -18.38 -9.25
N GLY A 624 -8.57 -17.13 -8.80
CA GLY A 624 -9.23 -16.08 -9.57
C GLY A 624 -8.51 -15.76 -10.88
N ALA A 625 -7.18 -15.71 -10.88
CA ALA A 625 -6.39 -15.54 -12.09
C ALA A 625 -6.58 -16.71 -13.07
N LEU A 626 -6.53 -17.96 -12.58
CA LEU A 626 -6.75 -19.15 -13.41
C LEU A 626 -8.17 -19.18 -13.98
N TRP A 627 -9.17 -18.77 -13.21
CA TRP A 627 -10.54 -18.63 -13.70
C TRP A 627 -10.61 -17.64 -14.86
N ASN A 628 -10.09 -16.42 -14.69
CA ASN A 628 -10.09 -15.42 -15.76
C ASN A 628 -9.32 -15.89 -16.99
N LEU A 629 -8.17 -16.54 -16.82
CA LEU A 629 -7.37 -17.05 -17.94
C LEU A 629 -8.07 -18.18 -18.71
N SER A 630 -8.95 -18.95 -18.07
CA SER A 630 -9.68 -20.06 -18.70
C SER A 630 -10.72 -19.65 -19.74
N PHE A 631 -11.00 -18.34 -19.87
CA PHE A 631 -11.86 -17.80 -20.92
C PHE A 631 -11.20 -17.88 -22.32
N ASP A 632 -9.86 -17.96 -22.42
CA ASP A 632 -9.16 -18.29 -23.68
C ASP A 632 -8.92 -19.81 -23.78
N ASP A 633 -9.29 -20.40 -24.92
CA ASP A 633 -9.22 -21.85 -25.13
C ASP A 633 -7.78 -22.40 -25.08
N ARG A 634 -6.78 -21.64 -25.56
CA ARG A 634 -5.37 -22.08 -25.52
C ARG A 634 -4.85 -22.03 -24.09
N ASN A 635 -5.22 -20.98 -23.35
CA ASN A 635 -4.88 -20.86 -21.93
C ASN A 635 -5.50 -22.00 -21.13
N ARG A 636 -6.74 -22.40 -21.42
CA ARG A 636 -7.42 -23.52 -20.75
C ARG A 636 -6.64 -24.84 -20.89
N GLU A 637 -6.18 -25.16 -22.09
CA GLU A 637 -5.37 -26.37 -22.34
C GLU A 637 -3.98 -26.26 -21.70
N ALA A 638 -3.36 -25.07 -21.72
CA ALA A 638 -2.07 -24.83 -21.08
C ALA A 638 -2.15 -24.92 -19.54
N ILE A 639 -3.23 -24.44 -18.92
CA ILE A 639 -3.50 -24.60 -17.48
C ILE A 639 -3.60 -26.08 -17.11
N ALA A 640 -4.33 -26.87 -17.92
CA ALA A 640 -4.44 -28.31 -17.70
C ALA A 640 -3.07 -29.00 -17.85
N ALA A 641 -2.29 -28.65 -18.87
CA ALA A 641 -0.94 -29.19 -19.08
C ALA A 641 0.04 -28.85 -17.93
N ALA A 642 -0.18 -27.73 -17.23
CA ALA A 642 0.57 -27.32 -16.04
C ALA A 642 0.13 -28.03 -14.74
N GLY A 643 -0.83 -28.97 -14.79
CA GLY A 643 -1.38 -29.66 -13.62
C GLY A 643 -2.42 -28.84 -12.84
N GLY A 644 -3.09 -27.90 -13.52
CA GLY A 644 -4.08 -27.02 -12.92
C GLY A 644 -5.37 -27.73 -12.50
N VAL A 645 -5.76 -28.80 -13.21
CA VAL A 645 -6.98 -29.57 -12.87
C VAL A 645 -6.82 -30.23 -11.50
N GLU A 646 -5.72 -30.95 -11.28
CA GLU A 646 -5.41 -31.63 -10.02
C GLU A 646 -5.27 -30.63 -8.87
N ALA A 647 -4.61 -29.48 -9.13
CA ALA A 647 -4.42 -28.44 -8.13
C ALA A 647 -5.74 -27.79 -7.70
N LEU A 648 -6.62 -27.45 -8.65
CA LEU A 648 -7.91 -26.82 -8.36
C LEU A 648 -8.91 -27.79 -7.74
N VAL A 649 -8.89 -29.07 -8.11
CA VAL A 649 -9.69 -30.10 -7.42
C VAL A 649 -9.24 -30.23 -5.97
N ALA A 650 -7.94 -30.32 -5.70
CA ALA A 650 -7.42 -30.35 -4.33
C ALA A 650 -7.77 -29.07 -3.55
N LEU A 651 -7.73 -27.90 -4.20
CA LEU A 651 -8.16 -26.64 -3.59
C LEU A 651 -9.63 -26.70 -3.19
N ALA A 652 -10.52 -27.09 -4.11
CA ALA A 652 -11.96 -27.23 -3.86
C ALA A 652 -12.28 -28.21 -2.72
N GLN A 653 -11.50 -29.29 -2.58
CA GLN A 653 -11.62 -30.23 -1.45
C GLN A 653 -11.20 -29.61 -0.12
N SER A 654 -10.12 -28.83 -0.12
CA SER A 654 -9.57 -28.24 1.11
C SER A 654 -10.30 -26.95 1.57
N CYS A 655 -10.99 -26.24 0.66
CA CYS A 655 -11.56 -24.92 0.94
C CYS A 655 -13.00 -24.94 1.49
N SER A 656 -13.57 -26.10 1.86
CA SER A 656 -14.97 -26.18 2.34
C SER A 656 -15.27 -25.36 3.59
N ASN A 657 -14.25 -25.04 4.41
CA ASN A 657 -14.36 -24.17 5.59
C ASN A 657 -13.65 -22.82 5.42
N ALA A 658 -13.17 -22.49 4.21
CA ALA A 658 -12.52 -21.23 3.92
C ALA A 658 -13.53 -20.11 3.65
N SER A 659 -13.06 -18.89 3.36
CA SER A 659 -13.92 -17.78 2.98
C SER A 659 -14.75 -18.10 1.71
N PRO A 660 -15.96 -17.51 1.59
CA PRO A 660 -16.77 -17.62 0.38
C PRO A 660 -16.00 -17.17 -0.88
N GLY A 661 -15.13 -16.16 -0.77
CA GLY A 661 -14.30 -15.70 -1.88
C GLY A 661 -13.38 -16.80 -2.41
N LEU A 662 -12.64 -17.50 -1.55
CA LEU A 662 -11.80 -18.62 -2.01
C LEU A 662 -12.64 -19.75 -2.63
N GLN A 663 -13.77 -20.08 -2.02
CA GLN A 663 -14.68 -21.13 -2.52
C GLN A 663 -15.21 -20.82 -3.91
N GLU A 664 -15.68 -19.58 -4.12
CA GLU A 664 -16.18 -19.08 -5.39
C GLU A 664 -15.07 -19.14 -6.45
N ARG A 665 -13.87 -18.62 -6.16
CA ARG A 665 -12.76 -18.63 -7.13
C ARG A 665 -12.31 -20.04 -7.50
N ALA A 666 -12.31 -20.98 -6.54
CA ALA A 666 -11.98 -22.38 -6.81
C ALA A 666 -13.04 -23.07 -7.69
N ALA A 667 -14.33 -22.91 -7.37
CA ALA A 667 -15.42 -23.45 -8.17
C ALA A 667 -15.49 -22.80 -9.57
N GLY A 668 -15.31 -21.49 -9.64
CA GLY A 668 -15.26 -20.71 -10.88
C GLY A 668 -14.12 -21.13 -11.80
N ALA A 669 -12.91 -21.36 -11.26
CA ALA A 669 -11.80 -21.88 -12.05
C ALA A 669 -12.09 -23.28 -12.62
N LEU A 670 -12.67 -24.18 -11.82
CA LEU A 670 -13.11 -25.50 -12.31
C LEU A 670 -14.23 -25.37 -13.35
N TRP A 671 -15.16 -24.44 -13.16
CA TRP A 671 -16.21 -24.15 -14.14
C TRP A 671 -15.62 -23.70 -15.48
N GLY A 672 -14.70 -22.74 -15.47
CA GLY A 672 -14.04 -22.25 -16.67
C GLY A 672 -13.20 -23.32 -17.39
N LEU A 673 -12.53 -24.20 -16.65
CA LEU A 673 -11.82 -25.35 -17.23
C LEU A 673 -12.77 -26.42 -17.81
N SER A 674 -13.92 -26.65 -17.17
CA SER A 674 -14.88 -27.69 -17.57
C SER A 674 -15.59 -27.46 -18.91
N VAL A 675 -15.43 -26.27 -19.51
CA VAL A 675 -15.92 -25.98 -20.87
C VAL A 675 -15.20 -26.83 -21.92
N SER A 676 -13.93 -27.21 -21.68
CA SER A 676 -13.23 -28.20 -22.52
C SER A 676 -13.66 -29.62 -22.15
N GLU A 677 -14.00 -30.43 -23.15
CA GLU A 677 -14.40 -31.83 -22.94
C GLU A 677 -13.30 -32.64 -22.24
N ALA A 678 -12.04 -32.46 -22.66
CA ALA A 678 -10.90 -33.16 -22.06
C ALA A 678 -10.76 -32.82 -20.57
N ASN A 679 -10.87 -31.54 -20.23
CA ASN A 679 -10.77 -31.07 -18.85
C ASN A 679 -11.99 -31.47 -18.02
N SER A 680 -13.20 -31.44 -18.58
CA SER A 680 -14.41 -31.93 -17.93
C SER A 680 -14.24 -33.40 -17.48
N ILE A 681 -13.73 -34.25 -18.38
CA ILE A 681 -13.42 -35.66 -18.07
C ILE A 681 -12.34 -35.76 -16.98
N ALA A 682 -11.27 -34.96 -17.08
CA ALA A 682 -10.18 -34.96 -16.10
C ALA A 682 -10.65 -34.54 -14.70
N ILE A 683 -11.40 -33.45 -14.57
CA ILE A 683 -11.99 -32.97 -13.30
C ILE A 683 -12.82 -34.07 -12.65
N GLY A 684 -13.64 -34.76 -13.45
CA GLY A 684 -14.39 -35.91 -13.00
C GLY A 684 -13.48 -36.98 -12.42
N ARG A 685 -12.49 -37.44 -13.21
CA ARG A 685 -11.52 -38.50 -12.86
C ARG A 685 -10.74 -38.21 -11.58
N GLU A 686 -10.31 -36.98 -11.38
CA GLU A 686 -9.56 -36.51 -10.20
C GLU A 686 -10.43 -36.36 -8.94
N GLY A 687 -11.73 -36.64 -9.01
CA GLY A 687 -12.64 -36.57 -7.86
C GLY A 687 -13.12 -35.14 -7.56
N GLY A 688 -13.26 -34.29 -8.58
CA GLY A 688 -13.77 -32.93 -8.44
C GLY A 688 -15.29 -32.83 -8.22
N VAL A 689 -16.05 -33.91 -8.44
CA VAL A 689 -17.52 -33.88 -8.33
C VAL A 689 -17.99 -33.67 -6.89
N ALA A 690 -17.48 -34.44 -5.93
CA ALA A 690 -17.83 -34.36 -4.52
C ALA A 690 -17.62 -32.96 -3.90
N PRO A 691 -16.45 -32.31 -4.04
CA PRO A 691 -16.24 -30.96 -3.53
C PRO A 691 -17.16 -29.94 -4.22
N LEU A 692 -17.41 -30.05 -5.53
CA LEU A 692 -18.37 -29.17 -6.21
C LEU A 692 -19.81 -29.37 -5.69
N ILE A 693 -20.23 -30.59 -5.37
CA ILE A 693 -21.52 -30.85 -4.71
C ILE A 693 -21.59 -30.21 -3.31
N ALA A 694 -20.48 -30.24 -2.56
CA ALA A 694 -20.41 -29.59 -1.26
C ALA A 694 -20.52 -28.06 -1.38
N LEU A 695 -19.80 -27.45 -2.33
CA LEU A 695 -19.86 -26.01 -2.61
C LEU A 695 -21.24 -25.58 -3.14
N ALA A 696 -21.91 -26.43 -3.93
CA ALA A 696 -23.29 -26.21 -4.37
C ALA A 696 -24.32 -26.20 -3.23
N ARG A 697 -23.93 -26.58 -2.00
CA ARG A 697 -24.77 -26.48 -0.80
C ARG A 697 -24.41 -25.28 0.07
N SER A 698 -23.49 -24.42 -0.37
CA SER A 698 -23.12 -23.20 0.34
C SER A 698 -24.31 -22.24 0.42
N GLU A 699 -24.40 -21.52 1.54
CA GLU A 699 -25.39 -20.45 1.72
C GLU A 699 -25.00 -19.18 0.95
N ALA A 700 -23.73 -19.05 0.53
CA ALA A 700 -23.27 -17.95 -0.30
C ALA A 700 -23.72 -18.12 -1.76
N GLU A 701 -24.40 -17.10 -2.30
CA GLU A 701 -25.00 -17.10 -3.64
C GLU A 701 -23.95 -17.34 -4.73
N ASP A 702 -22.86 -16.57 -4.73
CA ASP A 702 -21.80 -16.66 -5.75
C ASP A 702 -21.10 -18.04 -5.75
N VAL A 703 -20.93 -18.64 -4.56
CA VAL A 703 -20.30 -19.96 -4.40
C VAL A 703 -21.18 -21.06 -5.00
N HIS A 704 -22.46 -21.10 -4.64
CA HIS A 704 -23.33 -22.15 -5.16
C HIS A 704 -23.66 -21.95 -6.65
N GLU A 705 -23.60 -20.71 -7.15
CA GLU A 705 -23.81 -20.41 -8.56
C GLU A 705 -22.65 -20.94 -9.41
N THR A 706 -21.41 -20.60 -9.06
CA THR A 706 -20.21 -21.09 -9.74
C THR A 706 -20.10 -22.62 -9.68
N ALA A 707 -20.43 -23.22 -8.53
CA ALA A 707 -20.48 -24.68 -8.37
C ALA A 707 -21.56 -25.34 -9.24
N ALA A 708 -22.76 -24.74 -9.34
CA ALA A 708 -23.81 -25.22 -10.22
C ALA A 708 -23.42 -25.14 -11.71
N GLY A 709 -22.71 -24.08 -12.11
CA GLY A 709 -22.15 -23.93 -13.45
C GLY A 709 -21.13 -25.02 -13.79
N ALA A 710 -20.19 -25.31 -12.87
CA ALA A 710 -19.25 -26.42 -13.04
C ALA A 710 -19.99 -27.77 -13.16
N LEU A 711 -20.95 -28.05 -12.28
CA LEU A 711 -21.73 -29.30 -12.32
C LEU A 711 -22.56 -29.45 -13.59
N TRP A 712 -23.08 -28.35 -14.14
CA TRP A 712 -23.77 -28.35 -15.43
C TRP A 712 -22.86 -28.78 -16.58
N ASN A 713 -21.67 -28.18 -16.68
CA ASN A 713 -20.68 -28.56 -17.70
C ASN A 713 -20.20 -30.01 -17.52
N LEU A 714 -19.97 -30.45 -16.28
CA LEU A 714 -19.58 -31.83 -15.99
C LEU A 714 -20.68 -32.83 -16.36
N ALA A 715 -21.95 -32.51 -16.09
CA ALA A 715 -23.10 -33.35 -16.45
C ALA A 715 -23.25 -33.55 -17.98
N PHE A 716 -22.57 -32.74 -18.80
CA PHE A 716 -22.52 -32.97 -20.23
C PHE A 716 -21.91 -34.35 -20.57
N ASN A 717 -20.88 -34.77 -19.84
CA ASN A 717 -20.25 -36.09 -20.01
C ASN A 717 -21.04 -37.18 -19.26
N PRO A 718 -21.43 -38.29 -19.90
CA PRO A 718 -22.21 -39.36 -19.24
C PRO A 718 -21.52 -40.01 -18.04
N GLY A 719 -20.19 -40.16 -18.06
CA GLY A 719 -19.44 -40.73 -16.94
C GLY A 719 -19.43 -39.81 -15.73
N ASN A 720 -19.28 -38.50 -15.95
CA ASN A 720 -19.39 -37.50 -14.89
C ASN A 720 -20.84 -37.37 -14.38
N ALA A 721 -21.84 -37.42 -15.26
CA ALA A 721 -23.24 -37.44 -14.87
C ALA A 721 -23.54 -38.61 -13.91
N LEU A 722 -23.00 -39.79 -14.18
CA LEU A 722 -23.12 -40.94 -13.29
C LEU A 722 -22.44 -40.68 -11.93
N ARG A 723 -21.22 -40.14 -11.91
CA ARG A 723 -20.53 -39.74 -10.66
C ARG A 723 -21.35 -38.73 -9.85
N ILE A 724 -21.96 -37.73 -10.49
CA ILE A 724 -22.84 -36.75 -9.83
C ILE A 724 -24.03 -37.46 -9.15
N VAL A 725 -24.59 -38.49 -9.77
CA VAL A 725 -25.65 -39.30 -9.13
C VAL A 725 -25.11 -40.08 -7.94
N GLU A 726 -24.02 -40.82 -8.11
CA GLU A 726 -23.42 -41.70 -7.11
C GLU A 726 -22.97 -40.94 -5.85
N GLU A 727 -22.46 -39.72 -6.02
CA GLU A 727 -21.97 -38.86 -4.94
C GLU A 727 -23.08 -37.99 -4.31
N GLY A 728 -24.34 -38.20 -4.69
CA GLY A 728 -25.49 -37.51 -4.07
C GLY A 728 -25.65 -36.05 -4.53
N GLY A 729 -25.28 -35.75 -5.77
CA GLY A 729 -25.46 -34.43 -6.39
C GLY A 729 -26.89 -34.13 -6.80
N VAL A 730 -27.72 -35.15 -7.10
CA VAL A 730 -29.13 -34.93 -7.49
C VAL A 730 -29.93 -34.18 -6.41
N PRO A 731 -29.91 -34.57 -5.11
CA PRO A 731 -30.55 -33.78 -4.06
C PRO A 731 -30.06 -32.34 -3.96
N ALA A 732 -28.75 -32.10 -4.15
CA ALA A 732 -28.16 -30.76 -4.09
C ALA A 732 -28.64 -29.87 -5.25
N LEU A 733 -28.59 -30.39 -6.47
CA LEU A 733 -29.08 -29.69 -7.67
C LEU A 733 -30.59 -29.46 -7.61
N VAL A 734 -31.36 -30.43 -7.09
CA VAL A 734 -32.81 -30.26 -6.86
C VAL A 734 -33.09 -29.15 -5.86
N HIS A 735 -32.33 -29.10 -4.76
CA HIS A 735 -32.45 -28.03 -3.77
C HIS A 735 -32.16 -26.66 -4.40
N LEU A 736 -31.04 -26.52 -5.12
CA LEU A 736 -30.71 -25.29 -5.83
C LEU A 736 -31.80 -24.89 -6.82
N CYS A 737 -32.23 -25.80 -7.69
CA CYS A 737 -33.29 -25.56 -8.70
C CYS A 737 -34.60 -25.03 -8.10
N SER A 738 -34.92 -25.46 -6.87
CA SER A 738 -36.19 -25.16 -6.21
C SER A 738 -36.14 -23.95 -5.29
N SER A 739 -35.02 -23.76 -4.60
CA SER A 739 -34.94 -22.95 -3.40
C SER A 739 -33.84 -21.89 -3.42
N SER A 740 -32.92 -21.92 -4.40
CA SER A 740 -31.90 -20.85 -4.52
C SER A 740 -32.55 -19.50 -4.83
N VAL A 741 -31.96 -18.44 -4.28
CA VAL A 741 -32.32 -17.05 -4.59
C VAL A 741 -31.79 -16.62 -5.96
N SER A 742 -30.66 -17.19 -6.41
CA SER A 742 -30.10 -16.93 -7.73
C SER A 742 -30.92 -17.65 -8.81
N LYS A 743 -31.53 -16.86 -9.71
CA LYS A 743 -32.20 -17.40 -10.91
C LYS A 743 -31.23 -18.17 -11.79
N MET A 744 -29.97 -17.76 -11.81
CA MET A 744 -28.92 -18.33 -12.62
C MET A 744 -28.49 -19.70 -12.07
N ALA A 745 -28.27 -19.82 -10.76
CA ALA A 745 -28.01 -21.10 -10.11
C ALA A 745 -29.17 -22.09 -10.32
N ARG A 746 -30.42 -21.62 -10.22
CA ARG A 746 -31.61 -22.44 -10.51
C ARG A 746 -31.63 -22.94 -11.95
N PHE A 747 -31.28 -22.07 -12.90
CA PHE A 747 -31.21 -22.39 -14.32
C PHE A 747 -30.13 -23.44 -14.59
N MET A 748 -28.89 -23.20 -14.15
CA MET A 748 -27.78 -24.15 -14.34
C MET A 748 -28.06 -25.51 -13.68
N ALA A 749 -28.66 -25.51 -12.48
CA ALA A 749 -29.08 -26.75 -11.83
C ALA A 749 -30.14 -27.52 -12.64
N ALA A 750 -31.13 -26.82 -13.22
CA ALA A 750 -32.12 -27.44 -14.10
C ALA A 750 -31.48 -28.02 -15.37
N LEU A 751 -30.51 -27.32 -15.98
CA LEU A 751 -29.79 -27.80 -17.15
C LEU A 751 -28.92 -29.02 -16.83
N ALA A 752 -28.23 -29.02 -15.68
CA ALA A 752 -27.46 -30.16 -15.20
C ALA A 752 -28.35 -31.40 -15.05
N LEU A 753 -29.47 -31.27 -14.33
CA LEU A 753 -30.45 -32.35 -14.15
C LEU A 753 -31.04 -32.82 -15.49
N ALA A 754 -31.30 -31.91 -16.44
CA ALA A 754 -31.79 -32.27 -17.76
C ALA A 754 -30.76 -33.08 -18.56
N TYR A 755 -29.48 -32.71 -18.52
CA TYR A 755 -28.40 -33.48 -19.14
C TYR A 755 -28.21 -34.84 -18.47
N MET A 756 -28.31 -34.95 -17.15
CA MET A 756 -28.17 -36.23 -16.48
C MET A 756 -29.26 -37.22 -16.92
N PHE A 757 -30.51 -36.76 -17.10
CA PHE A 757 -31.67 -37.64 -17.31
C PHE A 757 -32.26 -37.61 -18.73
N ASP A 758 -31.51 -37.17 -19.73
CA ASP A 758 -31.94 -37.16 -21.15
C ASP A 758 -31.89 -38.52 -21.85
N GLY A 759 -31.34 -39.54 -21.17
CA GLY A 759 -31.24 -40.93 -21.64
C GLY A 759 -29.80 -41.38 -21.93
N ARG A 760 -28.87 -40.47 -22.19
CA ARG A 760 -27.49 -40.83 -22.58
C ARG A 760 -26.68 -41.46 -21.45
N MET A 761 -26.92 -41.03 -20.22
CA MET A 761 -26.32 -41.63 -19.02
C MET A 761 -26.77 -43.09 -18.83
N ASP A 762 -28.02 -43.41 -19.17
CA ASP A 762 -28.57 -44.76 -19.01
C ASP A 762 -27.92 -45.75 -19.98
N GLU A 763 -27.70 -45.31 -21.23
CA GLU A 763 -26.94 -46.07 -22.23
C GLU A 763 -25.50 -46.34 -21.75
N PHE A 764 -24.86 -45.36 -21.12
CA PHE A 764 -23.51 -45.50 -20.58
C PHE A 764 -23.45 -46.44 -19.36
N ALA A 765 -24.38 -46.30 -18.42
CA ALA A 765 -24.48 -47.14 -17.22
C ALA A 765 -24.69 -48.63 -17.57
N LEU A 766 -25.41 -48.93 -18.66
CA LEU A 766 -25.60 -50.29 -19.16
C LEU A 766 -24.31 -50.92 -19.71
N ILE A 767 -23.39 -50.12 -20.25
CA ILE A 767 -22.13 -50.58 -20.84
C ILE A 767 -21.04 -50.82 -19.77
N GLY A 768 -21.07 -50.08 -18.65
CA GLY A 768 -20.04 -50.09 -17.61
C GLY A 768 -20.12 -51.20 -16.54
N THR A 769 -21.12 -52.10 -16.58
CA THR A 769 -21.39 -53.07 -15.49
C THR A 769 -20.62 -54.40 -15.58
N SER A 770 -19.50 -54.48 -16.31
CA SER A 770 -18.76 -55.74 -16.51
C SER A 770 -17.48 -55.93 -15.67
N THR A 771 -17.10 -54.99 -14.79
CA THR A 771 -15.96 -55.20 -13.87
C THR A 771 -16.22 -54.64 -12.46
N GLU A 772 -16.40 -55.57 -11.52
CA GLU A 772 -16.23 -55.52 -10.06
C GLU A 772 -16.39 -54.16 -9.33
N SER A 773 -17.53 -53.96 -8.66
CA SER A 773 -17.57 -53.70 -7.22
C SER A 773 -19.01 -53.63 -6.69
N THR A 774 -19.26 -54.35 -5.61
CA THR A 774 -20.50 -54.35 -4.82
C THR A 774 -20.56 -53.11 -3.92
N SER A 775 -21.34 -52.09 -4.27
CA SER A 775 -21.89 -51.14 -3.29
C SER A 775 -23.02 -50.25 -3.85
N LYS A 776 -24.15 -50.23 -3.14
CA LYS A 776 -25.31 -49.30 -3.21
C LYS A 776 -25.84 -49.01 -4.63
N SER A 777 -26.80 -49.81 -5.09
CA SER A 777 -27.65 -49.44 -6.23
C SER A 777 -28.43 -48.16 -5.90
N VAL A 778 -27.89 -46.99 -6.25
CA VAL A 778 -28.65 -45.74 -6.21
C VAL A 778 -29.86 -45.95 -7.12
N SER A 779 -31.07 -45.71 -6.61
CA SER A 779 -32.29 -45.82 -7.41
C SER A 779 -32.30 -44.69 -8.45
N LEU A 780 -31.70 -44.94 -9.62
CA LEU A 780 -31.68 -44.01 -10.76
C LEU A 780 -33.08 -43.53 -11.14
N ASP A 781 -34.08 -44.40 -11.02
CA ASP A 781 -35.49 -44.06 -11.26
C ASP A 781 -36.08 -43.11 -10.21
N GLY A 782 -35.68 -43.26 -8.94
CA GLY A 782 -36.06 -42.32 -7.88
C GLY A 782 -35.45 -40.94 -8.11
N ALA A 783 -34.15 -40.90 -8.44
CA ALA A 783 -33.43 -39.68 -8.76
C ALA A 783 -34.01 -38.98 -10.00
N ARG A 784 -34.33 -39.74 -11.06
CA ARG A 784 -34.96 -39.22 -12.28
C ARG A 784 -36.31 -38.57 -12.00
N ARG A 785 -37.19 -39.26 -11.27
CA ARG A 785 -38.53 -38.72 -10.94
C ARG A 785 -38.42 -37.42 -10.13
N MET A 786 -37.51 -37.37 -9.16
CA MET A 786 -37.24 -36.17 -8.38
C MET A 786 -36.74 -35.04 -9.28
N ALA A 787 -35.70 -35.28 -10.07
CA ALA A 787 -35.13 -34.31 -11.00
C ALA A 787 -36.18 -33.71 -11.95
N LEU A 788 -36.95 -34.58 -12.63
CA LEU A 788 -37.99 -34.13 -13.57
C LEU A 788 -39.07 -33.29 -12.89
N LYS A 789 -39.55 -33.69 -11.71
CA LYS A 789 -40.54 -32.90 -10.94
C LYS A 789 -40.06 -31.48 -10.66
N HIS A 790 -38.78 -31.33 -10.30
CA HIS A 790 -38.22 -30.02 -9.94
C HIS A 790 -37.84 -29.18 -11.16
N ILE A 791 -37.41 -29.80 -12.28
CA ILE A 791 -37.29 -29.12 -13.57
C ILE A 791 -38.63 -28.56 -14.01
N GLU A 792 -39.70 -29.34 -13.91
CA GLU A 792 -41.06 -28.91 -14.27
C GLU A 792 -41.49 -27.71 -13.42
N ALA A 793 -41.34 -27.80 -12.09
CA ALA A 793 -41.64 -26.70 -11.19
C ALA A 793 -40.84 -25.43 -11.53
N PHE A 794 -39.55 -25.57 -11.86
CA PHE A 794 -38.70 -24.45 -12.28
C PHE A 794 -39.21 -23.78 -13.56
N VAL A 795 -39.46 -24.55 -14.62
CA VAL A 795 -39.96 -23.99 -15.89
C VAL A 795 -41.30 -23.29 -15.71
N LEU A 796 -42.18 -23.85 -14.86
CA LEU A 796 -43.47 -23.24 -14.55
C LEU A 796 -43.35 -21.90 -13.81
N THR A 797 -42.24 -21.62 -13.09
CA THR A 797 -42.04 -20.30 -12.48
C THR A 797 -41.91 -19.16 -13.48
N PHE A 798 -41.58 -19.46 -14.74
CA PHE A 798 -41.52 -18.50 -15.85
C PHE A 798 -42.75 -18.55 -16.76
N SER A 799 -43.76 -19.34 -16.39
CA SER A 799 -44.95 -19.61 -17.19
C SER A 799 -46.18 -18.97 -16.56
N ASP A 800 -46.37 -17.67 -16.81
CA ASP A 800 -47.56 -16.95 -16.34
C ASP A 800 -48.79 -17.31 -17.19
N GLN A 801 -49.83 -17.82 -16.54
CA GLN A 801 -51.00 -18.40 -17.19
C GLN A 801 -51.71 -17.42 -18.13
N GLN A 802 -51.77 -16.13 -17.76
CA GLN A 802 -52.45 -15.11 -18.56
C GLN A 802 -51.65 -14.74 -19.81
N THR A 803 -50.35 -14.48 -19.68
CA THR A 803 -49.48 -14.17 -20.83
C THR A 803 -49.31 -15.35 -21.77
N PHE A 804 -49.23 -16.58 -21.26
CA PHE A 804 -49.13 -17.77 -22.09
C PHE A 804 -50.43 -18.07 -22.83
N ALA A 805 -51.60 -17.85 -22.21
CA ALA A 805 -52.88 -17.97 -22.90
C ALA A 805 -53.01 -16.97 -24.07
N VAL A 806 -52.56 -15.73 -23.87
CA VAL A 806 -52.54 -14.70 -24.94
C VAL A 806 -51.57 -15.09 -26.06
N ALA A 807 -50.34 -15.54 -25.72
CA ALA A 807 -49.35 -16.01 -26.68
C ALA A 807 -49.76 -17.31 -27.41
N ALA A 808 -50.63 -18.12 -26.80
CA ALA A 808 -51.21 -19.30 -27.42
C ALA A 808 -52.28 -18.95 -28.46
N ALA A 809 -53.15 -17.99 -28.13
CA ALA A 809 -54.30 -17.56 -28.93
C ALA A 809 -53.95 -16.56 -30.05
N SER A 810 -52.85 -15.81 -29.91
CA SER A 810 -52.42 -14.80 -30.86
C SER A 810 -51.04 -15.11 -31.44
N SER A 811 -50.90 -14.98 -32.77
CA SER A 811 -49.60 -15.03 -33.46
C SER A 811 -48.88 -13.67 -33.45
N ALA A 812 -49.41 -12.68 -32.72
CA ALA A 812 -48.86 -11.33 -32.71
C ALA A 812 -47.46 -11.29 -32.05
N PRO A 813 -46.46 -10.63 -32.68
CA PRO A 813 -45.11 -10.50 -32.13
C PRO A 813 -45.04 -9.92 -30.71
N ALA A 814 -45.98 -9.02 -30.36
CA ALA A 814 -46.05 -8.39 -29.05
C ALA A 814 -46.32 -9.37 -27.90
N ALA A 815 -47.15 -10.41 -28.12
CA ALA A 815 -47.46 -11.39 -27.08
C ALA A 815 -46.25 -12.28 -26.75
N LEU A 816 -45.49 -12.68 -27.77
CA LEU A 816 -44.24 -13.44 -27.60
C LEU A 816 -43.13 -12.60 -26.96
N ALA A 817 -43.07 -11.30 -27.28
CA ALA A 817 -42.12 -10.38 -26.64
C ALA A 817 -42.40 -10.22 -25.14
N GLN A 818 -43.67 -10.12 -24.72
CA GLN A 818 -44.05 -10.04 -23.31
C GLN A 818 -43.64 -11.30 -22.53
N VAL A 819 -43.80 -12.49 -23.13
CA VAL A 819 -43.32 -13.75 -22.54
C VAL A 819 -41.79 -13.77 -22.47
N THR A 820 -41.10 -13.31 -23.51
CA THR A 820 -39.62 -13.25 -23.54
C THR A 820 -39.07 -12.38 -22.40
N GLU A 821 -39.67 -11.22 -22.17
CA GLU A 821 -39.23 -10.28 -21.13
C GLU A 821 -39.41 -10.87 -19.72
N ARG A 822 -40.54 -11.52 -19.46
CA ARG A 822 -40.80 -12.18 -18.16
C ARG A 822 -39.96 -13.43 -17.94
N ALA A 823 -39.66 -14.15 -19.02
CA ALA A 823 -38.86 -15.38 -18.98
C ALA A 823 -37.35 -15.11 -18.87
N ARG A 824 -36.89 -13.89 -19.19
CA ARG A 824 -35.47 -13.55 -19.31
C ARG A 824 -34.72 -13.74 -17.99
N ILE A 825 -33.63 -14.49 -18.08
CA ILE A 825 -32.57 -14.54 -17.07
C ILE A 825 -31.41 -13.72 -17.66
N GLN A 826 -31.12 -12.57 -17.06
CA GLN A 826 -30.23 -11.58 -17.67
C GLN A 826 -28.81 -12.12 -17.83
N GLU A 827 -28.35 -12.88 -16.84
CA GLU A 827 -27.02 -13.46 -16.72
C GLU A 827 -26.81 -14.63 -17.70
N ALA A 828 -27.89 -15.32 -18.11
CA ALA A 828 -27.81 -16.45 -19.03
C ALA A 828 -27.27 -16.06 -20.41
N GLY A 829 -27.36 -14.78 -20.79
CA GLY A 829 -26.76 -14.25 -22.01
C GLY A 829 -25.23 -14.23 -22.02
N HIS A 830 -24.58 -14.36 -20.85
CA HIS A 830 -23.13 -14.44 -20.70
C HIS A 830 -22.59 -15.86 -20.84
N LEU A 831 -23.44 -16.88 -20.76
CA LEU A 831 -23.02 -18.26 -20.99
C LEU A 831 -22.66 -18.45 -22.45
N ARG A 832 -21.55 -19.13 -22.72
CA ARG A 832 -21.15 -19.52 -24.07
C ARG A 832 -21.24 -21.03 -24.19
N CYS A 833 -22.16 -21.52 -25.01
CA CYS A 833 -22.32 -22.94 -25.29
C CYS A 833 -21.56 -23.34 -26.57
N SER A 834 -20.97 -24.52 -26.56
CA SER A 834 -20.46 -25.20 -27.74
C SER A 834 -21.59 -25.67 -28.67
N GLY A 835 -21.25 -25.98 -29.92
CA GLY A 835 -22.19 -26.58 -30.88
C GLY A 835 -22.75 -27.93 -30.39
N ALA A 836 -21.98 -28.70 -29.62
CA ALA A 836 -22.41 -29.98 -29.07
C ALA A 836 -23.49 -29.80 -27.97
N GLU A 837 -23.34 -28.80 -27.11
CA GLU A 837 -24.31 -28.44 -26.06
C GLU A 837 -25.62 -27.94 -26.67
N ILE A 838 -25.53 -26.98 -27.60
CA ILE A 838 -26.70 -26.51 -28.35
C ILE A 838 -27.37 -27.69 -29.08
N GLY A 839 -26.59 -28.54 -29.74
CA GLY A 839 -27.09 -29.72 -30.43
C GLY A 839 -27.80 -30.72 -29.50
N ARG A 840 -27.33 -30.85 -28.25
CA ARG A 840 -27.95 -31.70 -27.24
C ARG A 840 -29.33 -31.18 -26.83
N PHE A 841 -29.48 -29.88 -26.58
CA PHE A 841 -30.80 -29.28 -26.33
C PHE A 841 -31.74 -29.40 -27.53
N VAL A 842 -31.25 -29.19 -28.75
CA VAL A 842 -32.04 -29.38 -29.97
C VAL A 842 -32.52 -30.83 -30.10
N THR A 843 -31.68 -31.81 -29.78
CA THR A 843 -32.06 -33.22 -29.75
C THR A 843 -33.10 -33.50 -28.67
N MET A 844 -32.96 -32.88 -27.51
CA MET A 844 -33.87 -33.02 -26.36
C MET A 844 -35.30 -32.53 -26.65
N LEU A 845 -35.51 -31.64 -27.62
CA LEU A 845 -36.85 -31.27 -28.12
C LEU A 845 -37.64 -32.46 -28.69
N ARG A 846 -36.97 -33.57 -29.02
CA ARG A 846 -37.59 -34.81 -29.52
C ARG A 846 -37.71 -35.90 -28.45
N ASN A 847 -37.30 -35.63 -27.20
CA ASN A 847 -37.32 -36.60 -26.10
C ASN A 847 -38.75 -37.12 -25.82
N SER A 848 -38.93 -38.28 -25.20
CA SER A 848 -40.26 -38.76 -24.82
C SER A 848 -40.87 -37.96 -23.65
N SER A 849 -40.04 -37.41 -22.77
CA SER A 849 -40.43 -36.58 -21.63
C SER A 849 -40.87 -35.18 -22.07
N SER A 850 -42.12 -34.80 -21.76
CA SER A 850 -42.65 -33.45 -21.97
C SER A 850 -41.88 -32.39 -21.19
N ILE A 851 -41.43 -32.73 -19.98
CA ILE A 851 -40.68 -31.86 -19.08
C ILE A 851 -39.33 -31.47 -19.70
N LEU A 852 -38.61 -32.46 -20.25
CA LEU A 852 -37.31 -32.21 -20.90
C LEU A 852 -37.47 -31.39 -22.18
N LYS A 853 -38.56 -31.58 -22.95
CA LYS A 853 -38.86 -30.70 -24.10
C LYS A 853 -39.05 -29.24 -23.68
N ALA A 854 -39.81 -29.02 -22.60
CA ALA A 854 -40.08 -27.67 -22.10
C ALA A 854 -38.80 -27.00 -21.58
N CYS A 855 -37.99 -27.75 -20.82
CA CYS A 855 -36.68 -27.28 -20.33
C CYS A 855 -35.73 -26.95 -21.48
N ALA A 856 -35.60 -27.82 -22.49
CA ALA A 856 -34.75 -27.59 -23.66
C ALA A 856 -35.20 -26.38 -24.48
N ALA A 857 -36.51 -26.21 -24.69
CA ALA A 857 -37.06 -25.05 -25.38
C ALA A 857 -36.81 -23.75 -24.59
N PHE A 858 -36.94 -23.79 -23.26
CA PHE A 858 -36.63 -22.68 -22.37
C PHE A 858 -35.13 -22.31 -22.40
N ALA A 859 -34.24 -23.30 -22.36
CA ALA A 859 -32.79 -23.07 -22.44
C ALA A 859 -32.39 -22.41 -23.77
N LEU A 860 -32.86 -22.96 -24.89
CA LEU A 860 -32.62 -22.39 -26.22
C LEU A 860 -33.22 -20.99 -26.37
N LEU A 861 -34.34 -20.71 -25.70
CA LEU A 861 -34.88 -19.36 -25.63
C LEU A 861 -33.87 -18.43 -24.98
N GLN A 862 -33.36 -18.74 -23.77
CA GLN A 862 -32.40 -17.91 -23.05
C GLN A 862 -31.16 -17.61 -23.91
N PHE A 863 -30.61 -18.64 -24.56
CA PHE A 863 -29.40 -18.51 -25.36
C PHE A 863 -29.56 -17.72 -26.66
N THR A 864 -30.79 -17.48 -27.12
CA THR A 864 -31.08 -16.78 -28.38
C THR A 864 -31.73 -15.43 -28.20
N ILE A 865 -32.04 -15.00 -26.96
CA ILE A 865 -32.69 -13.71 -26.69
C ILE A 865 -31.87 -12.56 -27.33
N PRO A 866 -32.48 -11.69 -28.15
CA PRO A 866 -31.81 -10.51 -28.67
C PRO A 866 -31.24 -9.60 -27.58
N GLY A 867 -30.02 -9.11 -27.79
CA GLY A 867 -29.28 -8.31 -26.81
C GLY A 867 -28.41 -9.12 -25.83
N GLY A 868 -28.46 -10.45 -25.84
CA GLY A 868 -27.52 -11.29 -25.09
C GLY A 868 -26.12 -11.32 -25.73
N ARG A 869 -25.05 -11.30 -24.91
CA ARG A 869 -23.64 -11.23 -25.36
C ARG A 869 -23.29 -12.29 -26.42
N HIS A 870 -23.73 -13.52 -26.23
CA HIS A 870 -23.45 -14.63 -27.15
C HIS A 870 -24.67 -15.07 -27.99
N ALA A 871 -25.75 -14.27 -28.03
CA ALA A 871 -27.00 -14.68 -28.68
C ALA A 871 -26.83 -14.95 -30.19
N MET A 872 -26.10 -14.09 -30.89
CA MET A 872 -25.76 -14.27 -32.31
C MET A 872 -24.94 -15.54 -32.56
N HIS A 873 -23.98 -15.82 -31.67
CA HIS A 873 -23.15 -17.02 -31.77
C HIS A 873 -24.00 -18.30 -31.65
N HIS A 874 -24.87 -18.38 -30.64
CA HIS A 874 -25.77 -19.54 -30.48
C HIS A 874 -26.79 -19.65 -31.61
N ALA A 875 -27.34 -18.52 -32.08
CA ALA A 875 -28.24 -18.50 -33.23
C ALA A 875 -27.57 -19.08 -34.48
N SER A 876 -26.32 -18.68 -34.75
CA SER A 876 -25.52 -19.22 -35.85
C SER A 876 -25.27 -20.74 -35.69
N LEU A 877 -24.89 -21.21 -34.50
CA LEU A 877 -24.73 -22.64 -34.22
C LEU A 877 -26.01 -23.43 -34.50
N MET A 878 -27.17 -22.90 -34.06
CA MET A 878 -28.47 -23.52 -34.32
C MET A 878 -28.84 -23.55 -35.80
N GLN A 879 -28.55 -22.48 -36.54
CA GLN A 879 -28.83 -22.40 -37.98
C GLN A 879 -27.95 -23.36 -38.78
N ASN A 880 -26.64 -23.37 -38.50
CA ASN A 880 -25.66 -24.24 -39.15
C ASN A 880 -25.96 -25.72 -38.91
N ALA A 881 -26.47 -26.06 -37.72
CA ALA A 881 -26.92 -27.42 -37.37
C ALA A 881 -28.31 -27.79 -37.94
N GLY A 882 -28.98 -26.90 -38.67
CA GLY A 882 -30.33 -27.15 -39.20
C GLY A 882 -31.42 -27.27 -38.12
N ALA A 883 -31.19 -26.69 -36.93
CA ALA A 883 -32.06 -26.81 -35.77
C ALA A 883 -33.45 -26.22 -35.99
N ALA A 884 -33.60 -25.23 -36.89
CA ALA A 884 -34.88 -24.57 -37.19
C ALA A 884 -35.99 -25.57 -37.56
N ARG A 885 -35.67 -26.67 -38.24
CA ARG A 885 -36.65 -27.73 -38.56
C ARG A 885 -37.17 -28.41 -37.30
N VAL A 886 -36.28 -28.70 -36.35
CA VAL A 886 -36.63 -29.36 -35.08
C VAL A 886 -37.43 -28.41 -34.20
N VAL A 887 -37.03 -27.14 -34.12
CA VAL A 887 -37.73 -26.13 -33.34
C VAL A 887 -39.13 -25.85 -33.93
N ARG A 888 -39.29 -25.80 -35.26
CA ARG A 888 -40.63 -25.72 -35.92
C ARG A 888 -41.51 -26.90 -35.56
N ALA A 889 -40.97 -28.12 -35.59
CA ALA A 889 -41.72 -29.31 -35.18
C ALA A 889 -42.14 -29.24 -33.70
N ALA A 890 -41.27 -28.76 -32.81
CA ALA A 890 -41.60 -28.56 -31.40
C ALA A 890 -42.68 -27.48 -31.19
N ALA A 891 -42.61 -26.37 -31.91
CA ALA A 891 -43.60 -25.28 -31.87
C ALA A 891 -45.00 -25.70 -32.36
N ALA A 892 -45.06 -26.65 -33.29
CA ALA A 892 -46.29 -27.16 -33.91
C ALA A 892 -46.81 -28.47 -33.28
N ALA A 893 -46.08 -29.08 -32.35
CA ALA A 893 -46.45 -30.37 -31.77
C ALA A 893 -47.78 -30.30 -31.01
N ALA A 894 -48.76 -31.11 -31.44
CA ALA A 894 -50.09 -31.15 -30.83
C ALA A 894 -50.07 -31.71 -29.39
N THR A 895 -49.14 -32.62 -29.10
CA THR A 895 -49.00 -33.33 -27.82
C THR A 895 -47.92 -32.75 -26.90
N ALA A 896 -47.25 -31.66 -27.30
CA ALA A 896 -46.25 -30.99 -26.47
C ALA A 896 -46.92 -30.05 -25.44
N PRO A 897 -46.32 -29.87 -24.25
CA PRO A 897 -46.82 -28.92 -23.26
C PRO A 897 -46.80 -27.49 -23.82
N LEU A 898 -47.71 -26.65 -23.29
CA LEU A 898 -47.93 -25.30 -23.81
C LEU A 898 -46.66 -24.45 -23.78
N GLU A 899 -45.89 -24.61 -22.70
CA GLU A 899 -44.64 -23.93 -22.43
C GLU A 899 -43.59 -24.24 -23.50
N ALA A 900 -43.38 -25.52 -23.80
CA ALA A 900 -42.46 -25.96 -24.84
C ALA A 900 -42.79 -25.36 -26.21
N LYS A 901 -44.09 -25.27 -26.54
CA LYS A 901 -44.56 -24.72 -27.82
C LYS A 901 -44.31 -23.22 -27.90
N ILE A 902 -44.64 -22.47 -26.84
CA ILE A 902 -44.47 -21.01 -26.80
C ILE A 902 -42.98 -20.65 -26.81
N PHE A 903 -42.16 -21.31 -25.98
CA PHE A 903 -40.71 -21.08 -25.99
C PHE A 903 -40.08 -21.42 -27.34
N ALA A 904 -40.47 -22.52 -27.99
CA ALA A 904 -39.99 -22.85 -29.34
C ALA A 904 -40.40 -21.81 -30.40
N ARG A 905 -41.61 -21.22 -30.30
CA ARG A 905 -42.01 -20.09 -31.18
C ARG A 905 -41.13 -18.87 -30.98
N ILE A 906 -40.79 -18.55 -29.73
CA ILE A 906 -39.88 -17.44 -29.40
C ILE A 906 -38.49 -17.71 -29.96
N VAL A 907 -37.96 -18.93 -29.80
CA VAL A 907 -36.65 -19.31 -30.37
C VAL A 907 -36.65 -19.13 -31.89
N LEU A 908 -37.70 -19.53 -32.61
CA LEU A 908 -37.78 -19.31 -34.06
C LEU A 908 -37.75 -17.82 -34.42
N ARG A 909 -38.52 -17.01 -33.70
CA ARG A 909 -38.51 -15.55 -33.89
C ARG A 909 -37.13 -14.95 -33.62
N ASN A 910 -36.45 -15.40 -32.58
CA ASN A 910 -35.10 -14.96 -32.27
C ASN A 910 -34.13 -15.34 -33.39
N LEU A 911 -34.21 -16.57 -33.91
CA LEU A 911 -33.40 -17.01 -35.04
C LEU A 911 -33.68 -16.19 -36.31
N GLU A 912 -34.94 -15.83 -36.59
CA GLU A 912 -35.32 -14.96 -37.71
C GLU A 912 -34.78 -13.53 -37.52
N HIS A 913 -34.85 -12.98 -36.30
CA HIS A 913 -34.29 -11.66 -35.98
C HIS A 913 -32.78 -11.62 -36.28
N HIS A 914 -32.04 -12.63 -35.84
CA HIS A 914 -30.60 -12.78 -36.07
C HIS A 914 -30.22 -13.15 -37.52
N GLN A 915 -31.21 -13.41 -38.41
CA GLN A 915 -30.97 -13.58 -39.85
C GLN A 915 -31.06 -12.26 -40.64
N ILE A 916 -31.78 -11.26 -40.09
CA ILE A 916 -32.07 -10.00 -40.77
C ILE A 916 -31.00 -8.94 -40.47
N GLU A 917 -30.32 -9.03 -39.33
CA GLU A 917 -29.15 -8.18 -39.03
C GLU A 917 -27.88 -8.73 -39.71
N PRO A 918 -27.26 -8.01 -40.66
CA PRO A 918 -25.98 -8.42 -41.20
C PRO A 918 -24.90 -8.23 -40.13
N SER A 919 -23.97 -9.18 -40.06
CA SER A 919 -22.72 -9.05 -39.33
C SER A 919 -21.98 -7.76 -39.77
N ILE A 920 -21.96 -6.75 -38.91
CA ILE A 920 -21.05 -5.59 -39.02
C ILE A 920 -19.70 -5.97 -38.42
#